data_AF-A0A1N6I1G4-F1
#
_entry.id   AF-A0A1N6I1G4-F1
#
_cell.length_a   1.000
_cell.length_b   1.000
_cell.length_c   1.000
_cell.angle_alpha   90.00
_cell.angle_beta   90.00
_cell.angle_gamma   90.00
#
_symmetry.space_group_name_H-M   'P 1'
#
loop_
_entity.id
_entity.type
_entity.pdbx_description
1 polymer ?
#
loop_
_entity_poly.entity_id
_entity_poly.type
_entity_poly.pdbx_seq_one_letter_code
_entity_poly.pdbx_strand_id
1 'polypeptide(L)'
;MLIRRWLPVGLTLLGMLGVTAVWAQKEEAGSRPKAPARRLDPDTVSVRLLLGVGDRQRQTWSGQAKVDQGEILGVEGYRFRKGDKVTGNDSWQAKSLLVRKVAAKKAGQGAAKKKQQQVAAKKQTGPGTPGPNITPNGVIVSLKAPPTATLSVETEHGVFKVRLADLADGLAHPYLDGRANAQRVPDGVTLLDSVDQEDFPAAAADANGAAWVAFVVHQARGPSDLESFASRPKTFAEYAPKGGGDQVRLFRFADGKADEPLDVTQSGLDVWRPAVAVDRTGKVIVVWSENEAGNWDLYRRVYDPEKKSWSETKRLTTNPGTDTDVVLARAPDGKVWMAWQSWIKGQADILVAEVDGDSNSKPLNISNHPRNDWSPSLSFDKNGRIFVAFDSYRAGNYDVLLWSGTADGGRLVSVAGSAKYEARPTLTVDPRGRAWVAYEERDPNWGKDAENLVDGKGSTLYRSAAVRVRCVDGDRVLDAPDPLANAADELRPMNSYPRISLDRDGRIWLAFRHRQESIWGGPAVMVVGALWVEHVTALAGKAWEPPLPLSRSDGLLDHRPALVAPSDGPLLAFYSSDGRLRREVEFNPELNRKFWTHQGTPSGADSAFNEDLQVAALTPLSKGGSVDPTPTDRVAAEDETPDVHPDESADVSRMRDHRIQAGGKTYRLIRGDFHRHTEISMDGGSDGSLEDMWRYALDAASFDWMGNADHDNGGGKEYTWWLVQKTTDLYNGEKFTSMFTYERSNAYPHGHRNVMFAQRGIRTLPRLVDETGVVDEDTPMLYDYLKEHNGLCASHTSGTGMGTDWRDVNPEFEPMVEIFQGHRNSYEYLGAPRVARRPGEAIGGWKPLGMVWNALALQYKLGFQASSDHISTHISYAIAIAEDSTREAIFDAFKRRHCYGATDNILLDVRSGEHIMGDEFTADGPVRLKIKVQGTAPIARVDIIKDFRYAYSTEPNRPQVEFEWQDEEKRPAGLSWYYVRVLQTNGELAWGSPFWVHLGDTGASR
;
A
#
# COMPACT_ATOMS: atom_id res chain seq x y z
N MET A 1 46.32 -39.78 64.93
CA MET A 1 47.67 -40.12 64.46
C MET A 1 47.95 -39.26 63.23
N LEU A 2 48.84 -38.29 63.39
CA LEU A 2 49.50 -37.37 62.46
C LEU A 2 48.77 -36.76 61.23
N ILE A 3 48.35 -35.52 61.48
CA ILE A 3 48.22 -34.34 60.63
C ILE A 3 49.44 -34.12 59.72
N ARG A 4 49.23 -33.67 58.47
CA ARG A 4 50.18 -32.80 57.75
C ARG A 4 49.45 -31.79 56.85
N ARG A 5 49.48 -30.53 57.28
CA ARG A 5 49.27 -29.29 56.51
C ARG A 5 50.45 -29.07 55.57
N TRP A 6 50.21 -28.50 54.38
CA TRP A 6 51.22 -27.77 53.63
C TRP A 6 50.62 -26.47 53.06
N LEU A 7 51.29 -25.35 53.38
CA LEU A 7 51.22 -24.06 52.70
C LEU A 7 51.92 -24.14 51.34
N PRO A 8 51.71 -23.14 50.46
CA PRO A 8 52.89 -22.47 49.93
C PRO A 8 52.80 -20.93 49.87
N VAL A 9 53.97 -20.30 50.02
CA VAL A 9 54.29 -18.89 49.80
C VAL A 9 55.26 -18.83 48.61
N GLY A 10 54.96 -17.95 47.64
CA GLY A 10 55.88 -17.19 46.73
C GLY A 10 56.88 -17.96 45.85
N LEU A 11 57.30 -17.51 44.66
CA LEU A 11 57.12 -16.29 43.86
C LEU A 11 57.72 -16.62 42.47
N THR A 12 57.12 -16.13 41.36
CA THR A 12 57.70 -15.76 40.03
C THR A 12 58.70 -16.70 39.31
N LEU A 13 58.54 -17.05 38.02
CA LEU A 13 58.65 -16.17 36.85
C LEU A 13 58.33 -16.96 35.54
N LEU A 14 57.58 -16.31 34.62
CA LEU A 14 57.58 -16.40 33.14
C LEU A 14 57.53 -17.78 32.41
N GLY A 15 56.46 -17.98 31.64
CA GLY A 15 56.40 -18.96 30.54
C GLY A 15 55.03 -19.01 29.86
N MET A 16 54.99 -18.66 28.57
CA MET A 16 53.83 -18.56 27.69
C MET A 16 52.85 -19.74 27.74
N LEU A 17 51.54 -19.44 27.77
CA LEU A 17 50.44 -20.11 27.03
C LEU A 17 49.11 -19.50 27.47
N GLY A 18 48.63 -18.49 26.74
CA GLY A 18 47.30 -17.90 26.91
C GLY A 18 46.37 -18.36 25.81
N VAL A 19 45.50 -19.32 26.13
CA VAL A 19 44.27 -19.60 25.37
C VAL A 19 43.10 -19.54 26.35
N THR A 20 42.00 -18.99 25.85
CA THR A 20 40.62 -18.96 26.38
C THR A 20 40.28 -17.93 27.47
N ALA A 21 39.52 -16.92 27.03
CA ALA A 21 38.18 -16.57 27.51
C ALA A 21 38.00 -15.06 27.52
N VAL A 22 38.04 -14.44 26.34
CA VAL A 22 37.33 -13.16 26.15
C VAL A 22 35.87 -13.53 26.04
N TRP A 23 35.15 -13.43 27.16
CA TRP A 23 33.71 -13.20 27.10
C TRP A 23 33.52 -11.91 26.31
N ALA A 24 33.14 -12.05 25.05
CA ALA A 24 32.54 -10.96 24.30
C ALA A 24 31.28 -10.57 25.06
N GLN A 25 31.36 -9.50 25.85
CA GLN A 25 30.18 -8.68 26.08
C GLN A 25 29.70 -8.29 24.68
N LYS A 26 28.64 -8.96 24.23
CA LYS A 26 27.73 -8.41 23.23
C LYS A 26 27.35 -7.05 23.79
N GLU A 27 27.93 -5.97 23.27
CA GLU A 27 27.30 -4.67 23.37
C GLU A 27 25.89 -4.85 22.82
N GLU A 28 24.88 -4.51 23.61
CA GLU A 28 23.50 -4.39 23.16
C GLU A 28 23.47 -3.31 22.07
N ALA A 29 23.69 -3.71 20.82
CA ALA A 29 23.27 -2.94 19.67
C ALA A 29 21.74 -2.88 19.73
N GLY A 30 21.17 -1.78 20.24
CA GLY A 30 19.72 -1.59 20.15
C GLY A 30 19.02 -0.67 21.16
N SER A 31 19.69 -0.05 22.15
CA SER A 31 18.96 0.92 23.00
C SER A 31 18.90 2.30 22.33
N ARG A 32 17.76 2.60 21.70
CA ARG A 32 17.41 3.97 21.31
C ARG A 32 17.37 4.85 22.57
N PRO A 33 17.89 6.09 22.53
CA PRO A 33 17.76 7.00 23.65
C PRO A 33 16.27 7.34 23.84
N LYS A 34 15.66 6.80 24.90
CA LYS A 34 14.25 7.08 25.26
C LYS A 34 14.04 8.59 25.33
N ALA A 35 13.17 9.12 24.48
CA ALA A 35 12.69 10.49 24.65
C ALA A 35 12.06 10.62 26.06
N PRO A 36 12.25 11.75 26.77
CA PRO A 36 11.62 11.94 28.07
C PRO A 36 10.10 11.86 27.90
N ALA A 37 9.48 10.87 28.56
CA ALA A 37 8.04 10.63 28.50
C ALA A 37 7.28 11.80 29.14
N ARG A 38 6.88 12.77 28.31
CA ARG A 38 5.98 13.85 28.73
C ARG A 38 4.56 13.28 28.88
N ARG A 39 3.90 13.60 29.98
CA ARG A 39 2.46 13.34 30.16
C ARG A 39 1.68 14.21 29.17
N LEU A 40 0.69 13.63 28.48
CA LEU A 40 -0.26 14.41 27.69
C LEU A 40 -1.07 15.32 28.65
N ASP A 41 -0.98 16.63 28.46
CA ASP A 41 -1.75 17.63 29.21
C ASP A 41 -2.66 18.37 28.21
N PRO A 42 -4.00 18.18 28.28
CA PRO A 42 -4.96 18.81 27.38
C PRO A 42 -4.93 20.34 27.34
N ASP A 43 -4.37 20.98 28.38
CA ASP A 43 -4.21 22.44 28.44
C ASP A 43 -2.91 22.92 27.76
N THR A 44 -2.09 22.00 27.25
CA THR A 44 -0.89 22.34 26.46
C THR A 44 -1.29 22.97 25.14
N VAL A 45 -0.66 24.09 24.82
CA VAL A 45 -0.75 24.70 23.49
C VAL A 45 0.48 24.30 22.70
N SER A 46 0.27 23.71 21.53
CA SER A 46 1.36 23.35 20.61
C SER A 46 1.29 24.20 19.36
N VAL A 47 2.43 24.82 19.01
CA VAL A 47 2.56 25.73 17.87
C VAL A 47 3.56 25.16 16.88
N ARG A 48 3.09 24.81 15.68
CA ARG A 48 3.94 24.43 14.55
C ARG A 48 4.49 25.69 13.88
N LEU A 49 5.81 25.78 13.81
CA LEU A 49 6.56 26.80 13.09
C LEU A 49 7.13 26.18 11.82
N LEU A 50 6.63 26.57 10.65
CA LEU A 50 7.27 26.27 9.37
C LEU A 50 8.24 27.39 9.02
N LEU A 51 9.47 27.05 8.68
CA LEU A 51 10.61 27.93 8.47
C LEU A 51 11.20 27.70 7.07
N GLY A 52 11.40 28.78 6.31
CA GLY A 52 11.91 28.71 4.94
C GLY A 52 10.82 28.56 3.88
N VAL A 53 9.61 29.04 4.17
CA VAL A 53 8.51 29.12 3.21
C VAL A 53 8.95 30.01 2.04
N GLY A 54 8.86 29.46 0.82
CA GLY A 54 9.27 30.15 -0.40
C GLY A 54 10.79 30.26 -0.65
N ASP A 55 11.63 29.58 0.14
CA ASP A 55 13.07 29.55 -0.09
C ASP A 55 13.40 29.00 -1.50
N ARG A 56 14.40 29.61 -2.16
CA ARG A 56 14.87 29.18 -3.50
C ARG A 56 16.17 28.39 -3.46
N GLN A 57 16.86 28.41 -2.33
CA GLN A 57 18.09 27.69 -2.03
C GLN A 57 18.07 27.29 -0.55
N ARG A 58 18.81 26.24 -0.17
CA ARG A 58 18.95 25.79 1.23
C ARG A 58 19.49 26.95 2.08
N GLN A 59 18.75 27.33 3.12
CA GLN A 59 19.11 28.37 4.08
C GLN A 59 19.02 27.82 5.50
N THR A 60 19.78 28.44 6.41
CA THR A 60 19.75 28.07 7.82
C THR A 60 18.62 28.82 8.53
N TRP A 61 17.90 28.09 9.35
CA TRP A 61 16.73 28.53 10.12
C TRP A 61 16.87 28.14 11.60
N SER A 62 18.11 28.06 12.08
CA SER A 62 18.41 27.87 13.51
C SER A 62 17.80 29.01 14.32
N GLY A 63 17.33 28.69 15.51
CA GLY A 63 16.60 29.65 16.31
C GLY A 63 16.31 29.19 17.73
N GLN A 64 15.63 30.06 18.46
CA GLN A 64 15.14 29.83 19.80
C GLN A 64 13.76 30.47 20.00
N ALA A 65 12.97 29.93 20.91
CA ALA A 65 11.66 30.44 21.28
C ALA A 65 11.64 30.85 22.75
N LYS A 66 10.88 31.91 23.08
CA LYS A 66 10.65 32.35 24.46
C LYS A 66 9.19 32.74 24.62
N VAL A 67 8.60 32.45 25.77
CA VAL A 67 7.24 32.88 26.12
C VAL A 67 7.29 33.93 27.22
N ASP A 68 6.45 34.96 27.12
CA ASP A 68 6.36 36.04 28.11
C ASP A 68 5.55 35.67 29.36
N GLN A 69 4.59 34.75 29.23
CA GLN A 69 3.74 34.22 30.30
C GLN A 69 3.61 32.70 30.16
N GLY A 70 3.82 31.97 31.25
CA GLY A 70 3.83 30.50 31.25
C GLY A 70 5.24 29.94 31.01
N GLU A 71 5.31 28.72 30.49
CA GLU A 71 6.58 28.01 30.25
C GLU A 71 6.56 27.20 28.95
N ILE A 72 7.72 27.08 28.31
CA ILE A 72 7.92 26.15 27.19
C ILE A 72 8.24 24.77 27.77
N LEU A 73 7.44 23.78 27.41
CA LEU A 73 7.59 22.39 27.85
C LEU A 73 8.62 21.63 27.00
N GLY A 74 8.75 22.01 25.73
CA GLY A 74 9.74 21.42 24.83
C GLY A 74 9.59 21.86 23.38
N VAL A 75 10.60 21.53 22.59
CA VAL A 75 10.63 21.72 21.14
C VAL A 75 10.84 20.36 20.47
N GLU A 76 10.03 20.07 19.46
CA GLU A 76 10.20 18.92 18.57
C GLU A 76 10.59 19.40 17.17
N GLY A 77 11.48 18.66 16.50
CA GLY A 77 11.79 18.89 15.09
C GLY A 77 10.66 18.43 14.16
N TYR A 78 10.31 19.27 13.19
CA TYR A 78 9.35 18.96 12.14
C TYR A 78 10.07 18.97 10.78
N ARG A 79 10.21 17.80 10.15
CA ARG A 79 11.01 17.57 8.92
C ARG A 79 12.53 17.61 9.11
N PHE A 80 13.02 17.36 10.31
CA PHE A 80 14.46 17.34 10.58
C PHE A 80 15.17 16.24 9.78
N ARG A 81 16.34 16.58 9.24
CA ARG A 81 17.28 15.69 8.56
C ARG A 81 18.64 15.76 9.25
N LYS A 82 19.64 15.01 8.77
CA LYS A 82 20.99 15.03 9.36
C LYS A 82 21.58 16.42 9.38
N GLY A 83 22.13 16.74 10.54
CA GLY A 83 22.62 18.08 10.87
C GLY A 83 21.55 18.99 11.49
N ASP A 84 20.25 18.71 11.30
CA ASP A 84 19.19 19.37 12.05
C ASP A 84 19.06 18.70 13.43
N LYS A 85 18.84 19.48 14.47
CA LYS A 85 18.68 18.96 15.83
C LYS A 85 18.02 19.98 16.74
N VAL A 86 17.31 19.46 17.74
CA VAL A 86 16.91 20.24 18.91
C VAL A 86 18.15 20.40 19.79
N THR A 87 18.48 21.63 20.18
CA THR A 87 19.71 21.94 20.95
C THR A 87 19.45 22.26 22.42
N GLY A 88 18.17 22.40 22.80
CA GLY A 88 17.70 22.60 24.16
C GLY A 88 16.18 22.54 24.20
N ASN A 89 15.58 22.80 25.35
CA ASN A 89 14.11 22.75 25.51
C ASN A 89 13.37 23.82 24.70
N ASP A 90 14.08 24.82 24.20
CA ASP A 90 13.55 26.01 23.55
C ASP A 90 14.33 26.43 22.29
N SER A 91 15.29 25.63 21.83
CA SER A 91 16.20 26.00 20.73
C SER A 91 16.49 24.85 19.76
N TRP A 92 16.80 25.21 18.52
CA TRP A 92 17.05 24.26 17.44
C TRP A 92 18.08 24.77 16.43
N GLN A 93 18.63 23.82 15.68
CA GLN A 93 19.41 24.04 14.47
C GLN A 93 18.70 23.33 13.33
N ALA A 94 18.36 24.05 12.27
CA ALA A 94 17.64 23.49 11.13
C ALA A 94 17.98 24.21 9.82
N LYS A 95 17.83 23.53 8.69
CA LYS A 95 17.96 24.15 7.35
C LYS A 95 16.78 23.80 6.45
N SER A 96 16.34 24.73 5.61
CA SER A 96 15.35 24.43 4.57
C SER A 96 15.88 23.35 3.61
N LEU A 97 15.00 22.45 3.16
CA LEU A 97 15.42 21.17 2.55
C LEU A 97 15.49 21.27 1.03
N LEU A 98 16.63 20.93 0.44
CA LEU A 98 16.75 20.79 -1.01
C LEU A 98 16.13 19.46 -1.45
N VAL A 99 15.00 19.53 -2.15
CA VAL A 99 14.29 18.35 -2.66
C VAL A 99 14.72 18.00 -4.08
N ARG A 100 15.21 18.94 -4.90
CA ARG A 100 15.68 18.65 -6.27
C ARG A 100 16.94 19.42 -6.64
N LYS A 101 17.90 18.77 -7.30
CA LYS A 101 18.93 19.51 -8.06
C LYS A 101 18.29 20.07 -9.33
N VAL A 102 18.35 21.39 -9.50
CA VAL A 102 18.15 22.01 -10.81
C VAL A 102 19.23 21.44 -11.73
N ALA A 103 18.85 20.66 -12.75
CA ALA A 103 19.79 20.31 -13.81
C ALA A 103 20.36 21.62 -14.34
N ALA A 104 21.68 21.82 -14.20
CA ALA A 104 22.34 23.00 -14.74
C ALA A 104 21.92 23.13 -16.20
N LYS A 105 21.30 24.25 -16.57
CA LYS A 105 20.97 24.55 -17.96
C LYS A 105 22.26 24.40 -18.76
N LYS A 106 22.45 23.29 -19.46
CA LYS A 106 23.39 23.26 -20.58
C LYS A 106 22.85 24.28 -21.57
N ALA A 107 23.49 25.44 -21.61
CA ALA A 107 23.25 26.44 -22.64
C ALA A 107 23.65 25.81 -23.97
N GLY A 108 22.69 25.22 -24.67
CA GLY A 108 22.95 24.55 -25.93
C GLY A 108 21.80 23.67 -26.36
N GLN A 109 21.08 24.15 -27.37
CA GLN A 109 20.18 23.42 -28.26
C GLN A 109 18.78 23.06 -27.72
N GLY A 110 17.77 23.71 -28.31
CA GLY A 110 16.42 23.13 -28.42
C GLY A 110 15.25 24.05 -28.07
N ALA A 111 15.11 25.20 -28.73
CA ALA A 111 13.84 25.95 -28.72
C ALA A 111 12.64 25.09 -29.20
N ALA A 112 12.91 24.00 -29.94
CA ALA A 112 11.91 23.02 -30.36
C ALA A 112 11.40 22.08 -29.24
N LYS A 113 12.19 21.82 -28.17
CA LYS A 113 11.74 20.99 -27.03
C LYS A 113 10.69 21.70 -26.16
N LYS A 114 10.66 23.04 -26.17
CA LYS A 114 9.70 23.82 -25.38
C LYS A 114 8.26 23.67 -25.85
N LYS A 115 8.00 23.43 -27.15
CA LYS A 115 6.62 23.28 -27.65
C LYS A 115 6.02 21.89 -27.41
N GLN A 116 6.81 20.81 -27.44
CA GLN A 116 6.31 19.47 -27.11
C GLN A 116 6.17 19.25 -25.60
N GLN A 117 7.09 19.77 -24.78
CA GLN A 117 6.94 19.69 -23.32
C GLN A 117 5.83 20.60 -22.77
N GLN A 118 5.55 21.75 -23.40
CA GLN A 118 4.42 22.61 -22.98
C GLN A 118 3.04 22.06 -23.37
N VAL A 119 2.95 21.22 -24.41
CA VAL A 119 1.69 20.55 -24.77
C VAL A 119 1.44 19.32 -23.89
N ALA A 120 2.49 18.58 -23.50
CA ALA A 120 2.39 17.51 -22.51
C ALA A 120 2.11 18.05 -21.07
N ALA A 121 2.73 19.16 -20.67
CA ALA A 121 2.52 19.77 -19.36
C ALA A 121 1.14 20.44 -19.20
N LYS A 122 0.46 20.79 -20.29
CA LYS A 122 -0.91 21.35 -20.25
C LYS A 122 -2.01 20.29 -20.13
N LYS A 123 -1.67 19.00 -20.26
CA LYS A 123 -2.60 17.87 -20.17
C LYS A 123 -2.30 16.91 -19.01
N GLN A 124 -1.34 17.22 -18.13
CA GLN A 124 -1.25 16.53 -16.84
C GLN A 124 -2.32 17.08 -15.90
N THR A 125 -3.56 16.61 -16.05
CA THR A 125 -4.62 16.75 -15.04
C THR A 125 -4.53 15.64 -13.99
N GLY A 126 -3.30 15.28 -13.62
CA GLY A 126 -2.99 14.39 -12.51
C GLY A 126 -2.13 15.14 -11.47
N PRO A 127 -1.94 14.60 -10.26
CA PRO A 127 -1.25 15.24 -9.13
C PRO A 127 0.26 15.49 -9.32
N GLY A 128 0.74 15.62 -10.56
CA GLY A 128 2.13 15.71 -10.99
C GLY A 128 2.65 17.13 -11.24
N THR A 129 2.11 18.18 -10.60
CA THR A 129 2.79 19.49 -10.67
C THR A 129 4.12 19.37 -9.92
N PRO A 130 5.27 19.70 -10.53
CA PRO A 130 6.55 19.67 -9.81
C PRO A 130 6.48 20.58 -8.57
N GLY A 131 6.57 19.99 -7.38
CA GLY A 131 6.65 20.73 -6.12
C GLY A 131 7.89 21.65 -6.07
N PRO A 132 7.96 22.56 -5.08
CA PRO A 132 9.06 23.52 -4.97
C PRO A 132 10.42 22.81 -4.80
N ASN A 133 11.48 23.40 -5.37
CA ASN A 133 12.84 22.83 -5.28
C ASN A 133 13.38 22.78 -3.84
N ILE A 134 12.87 23.67 -2.96
CA ILE A 134 13.16 23.70 -1.53
C ILE A 134 11.85 23.49 -0.78
N THR A 135 11.84 22.62 0.20
CA THR A 135 10.72 22.42 1.13
C THR A 135 11.03 23.07 2.47
N PRO A 136 10.06 23.77 3.11
CA PRO A 136 10.26 24.34 4.44
C PRO A 136 10.56 23.25 5.48
N ASN A 137 11.46 23.57 6.39
CA ASN A 137 11.73 22.80 7.60
C ASN A 137 10.93 23.42 8.77
N GLY A 138 10.99 22.90 9.98
CA GLY A 138 10.24 23.50 11.07
C GLY A 138 10.42 22.86 12.44
N VAL A 139 9.69 23.40 13.40
CA VAL A 139 9.60 22.85 14.76
C VAL A 139 8.18 22.91 15.28
N ILE A 140 7.87 22.08 16.27
CA ILE A 140 6.65 22.18 17.08
C ILE A 140 7.08 22.59 18.48
N VAL A 141 6.61 23.75 18.94
CA VAL A 141 6.88 24.26 20.28
C VAL A 141 5.67 23.96 21.15
N SER A 142 5.86 23.15 22.20
CA SER A 142 4.83 22.82 23.19
C SER A 142 4.99 23.73 24.41
N LEU A 143 3.91 24.36 24.86
CA LEU A 143 3.96 25.30 25.98
C LEU A 143 2.71 25.25 26.85
N LYS A 144 2.92 25.49 28.15
CA LYS A 144 1.86 25.69 29.14
C LYS A 144 1.72 27.19 29.40
N ALA A 145 0.77 27.83 28.73
CA ALA A 145 0.63 29.28 28.73
C ALA A 145 -0.83 29.72 28.53
N PRO A 146 -1.24 30.88 29.09
CA PRO A 146 -2.57 31.43 28.84
C PRO A 146 -2.70 31.93 27.38
N PRO A 147 -3.93 32.04 26.82
CA PRO A 147 -4.14 32.57 25.47
C PRO A 147 -3.60 34.00 25.24
N THR A 148 -3.42 34.77 26.32
CA THR A 148 -2.83 36.12 26.31
C THR A 148 -1.32 36.14 26.13
N ALA A 149 -0.65 34.98 26.22
CA ALA A 149 0.80 34.88 26.08
C ALA A 149 1.26 35.14 24.63
N THR A 150 2.50 35.58 24.52
CA THR A 150 3.21 35.84 23.28
C THR A 150 4.46 34.99 23.20
N LEU A 151 4.54 34.14 22.18
CA LEU A 151 5.73 33.39 21.81
C LEU A 151 6.63 34.28 20.94
N SER A 152 7.79 34.65 21.46
CA SER A 152 8.84 35.33 20.70
C SER A 152 9.76 34.28 20.07
N VAL A 153 9.89 34.30 18.75
CA VAL A 153 10.73 33.39 17.98
C VAL A 153 11.87 34.18 17.37
N GLU A 154 13.10 33.82 17.74
CA GLU A 154 14.32 34.38 17.19
C GLU A 154 14.94 33.38 16.21
N THR A 155 15.22 33.85 14.99
CA THR A 155 15.89 33.07 13.95
C THR A 155 17.04 33.89 13.36
N GLU A 156 17.92 33.24 12.61
CA GLU A 156 18.96 33.94 11.84
C GLU A 156 18.42 34.95 10.81
N HIS A 157 17.13 34.85 10.46
CA HIS A 157 16.46 35.74 9.50
C HIS A 157 15.61 36.84 10.16
N GLY A 158 15.61 36.92 11.50
CA GLY A 158 14.88 37.95 12.24
C GLY A 158 14.09 37.39 13.41
N VAL A 159 13.49 38.31 14.18
CA VAL A 159 12.65 38.01 15.34
C VAL A 159 11.19 38.33 14.99
N PHE A 160 10.28 37.41 15.31
CA PHE A 160 8.85 37.64 15.19
C PHE A 160 8.11 37.19 16.45
N LYS A 161 6.91 37.73 16.67
CA LYS A 161 6.09 37.50 17.86
C LYS A 161 4.75 36.92 17.47
N VAL A 162 4.39 35.81 18.08
CA VAL A 162 3.16 35.06 17.86
C VAL A 162 2.31 35.17 19.12
N ARG A 163 1.23 35.95 19.11
CA ARG A 163 0.29 35.92 20.23
C ARG A 163 -0.55 34.65 20.11
N LEU A 164 -0.69 33.88 21.18
CA LEU A 164 -1.42 32.61 21.12
C LEU A 164 -2.89 32.80 20.75
N ALA A 165 -3.49 33.94 21.15
CA ALA A 165 -4.84 34.33 20.74
C ALA A 165 -4.99 34.53 19.21
N ASP A 166 -3.93 34.90 18.50
CA ASP A 166 -3.98 35.08 17.04
C ASP A 166 -4.11 33.72 16.31
N LEU A 167 -3.66 32.63 16.95
CA LEU A 167 -3.75 31.26 16.41
C LEU A 167 -5.06 30.54 16.78
N ALA A 168 -6.02 31.24 17.41
CA ALA A 168 -7.26 30.64 17.90
C ALA A 168 -8.19 30.19 16.75
N ASP A 169 -8.00 30.72 15.54
CA ASP A 169 -8.73 30.33 14.33
C ASP A 169 -8.21 29.02 13.71
N GLY A 170 -7.08 28.49 14.18
CA GLY A 170 -6.46 27.27 13.67
C GLY A 170 -5.76 27.41 12.32
N LEU A 171 -5.78 28.60 11.71
CA LEU A 171 -5.14 28.86 10.43
C LEU A 171 -3.63 29.09 10.60
N ALA A 172 -2.90 28.92 9.51
CA ALA A 172 -1.48 29.27 9.48
C ALA A 172 -1.31 30.77 9.26
N HIS A 173 -0.59 31.43 10.16
CA HIS A 173 -0.34 32.88 10.12
C HIS A 173 1.09 33.16 9.63
N PRO A 174 1.29 34.00 8.60
CA PRO A 174 2.60 34.30 8.05
C PRO A 174 3.36 35.35 8.86
N TYR A 175 4.68 35.18 8.91
CA TYR A 175 5.66 36.06 9.54
C TYR A 175 6.89 36.21 8.64
N LEU A 176 7.69 37.25 8.87
CA LEU A 176 8.91 37.54 8.09
C LEU A 176 8.61 37.58 6.58
N ASP A 177 7.63 38.39 6.18
CA ASP A 177 7.15 38.51 4.79
C ASP A 177 6.72 37.17 4.15
N GLY A 178 6.14 36.28 4.96
CA GLY A 178 5.65 34.98 4.53
C GLY A 178 6.72 33.89 4.45
N ARG A 179 7.92 34.13 4.97
CA ARG A 179 9.02 33.14 5.01
C ARG A 179 8.95 32.19 6.19
N ALA A 180 8.15 32.51 7.20
CA ALA A 180 7.81 31.64 8.32
C ALA A 180 6.30 31.62 8.55
N ASN A 181 5.73 30.49 8.94
CA ASN A 181 4.32 30.38 9.31
C ASN A 181 4.20 29.78 10.71
N ALA A 182 3.30 30.31 11.54
CA ALA A 182 2.91 29.71 12.80
C ALA A 182 1.46 29.21 12.75
N GLN A 183 1.21 28.01 13.25
CA GLN A 183 -0.12 27.42 13.32
C GLN A 183 -0.29 26.67 14.64
N ARG A 184 -1.45 26.81 15.29
CA ARG A 184 -1.82 25.95 16.42
C ARG A 184 -2.09 24.54 15.91
N VAL A 185 -1.54 23.53 16.58
CA VAL A 185 -1.77 22.11 16.26
C VAL A 185 -2.16 21.35 17.54
N PRO A 186 -2.87 20.22 17.43
CA PRO A 186 -3.11 19.34 18.57
C PRO A 186 -1.81 18.94 19.25
N ASP A 187 -1.82 18.92 20.57
CA ASP A 187 -0.70 18.45 21.35
C ASP A 187 -0.66 16.92 21.35
N GLY A 188 0.53 16.34 21.21
CA GLY A 188 0.71 14.90 21.13
C GLY A 188 1.98 14.41 21.82
N VAL A 189 1.97 13.13 22.19
CA VAL A 189 3.09 12.44 22.84
C VAL A 189 3.26 11.02 22.26
N THR A 190 4.51 10.56 22.19
CA THR A 190 4.82 9.15 21.92
C THR A 190 4.43 8.30 23.12
N LEU A 191 3.68 7.22 22.90
CA LEU A 191 3.29 6.27 23.93
C LEU A 191 4.29 5.13 24.08
N LEU A 192 4.73 4.58 22.95
CA LEU A 192 5.69 3.49 22.88
C LEU A 192 6.81 3.93 21.93
N ASP A 193 8.04 3.77 22.39
CA ASP A 193 9.25 4.04 21.64
C ASP A 193 10.11 2.78 21.76
N SER A 194 9.79 1.81 20.92
CA SER A 194 10.39 0.48 20.91
C SER A 194 11.07 0.19 19.56
N VAL A 195 11.86 -0.88 19.53
CA VAL A 195 12.47 -1.37 18.28
C VAL A 195 11.51 -2.19 17.43
N ASP A 196 10.37 -2.61 18.01
CA ASP A 196 9.30 -3.31 17.32
C ASP A 196 8.41 -2.31 16.56
N GLN A 197 7.44 -2.81 15.79
CA GLN A 197 6.49 -1.98 15.03
C GLN A 197 5.12 -2.02 15.70
N GLU A 198 4.58 -0.88 16.11
CA GLU A 198 3.28 -0.76 16.77
C GLU A 198 2.23 -0.09 15.87
N ASP A 199 1.20 -0.85 15.50
CA ASP A 199 0.22 -0.40 14.51
C ASP A 199 -1.20 -0.94 14.78
N PHE A 200 -2.15 -0.56 13.93
CA PHE A 200 -3.57 -0.91 14.00
C PHE A 200 -4.22 -0.62 15.37
N PRO A 201 -4.12 0.61 15.89
CA PRO A 201 -4.73 0.93 17.18
C PRO A 201 -6.27 0.88 17.10
N ALA A 202 -6.87 0.30 18.12
CA ALA A 202 -8.29 0.39 18.45
C ALA A 202 -8.45 0.83 19.89
N ALA A 203 -9.44 1.68 20.19
CA ALA A 203 -9.61 2.25 21.52
C ALA A 203 -11.06 2.29 21.98
N ALA A 204 -11.27 2.09 23.29
CA ALA A 204 -12.57 2.20 23.95
C ALA A 204 -12.45 2.87 25.32
N ALA A 205 -13.37 3.76 25.65
CA ALA A 205 -13.40 4.42 26.95
C ALA A 205 -14.03 3.51 28.02
N ASP A 206 -13.48 3.54 29.23
CA ASP A 206 -14.15 3.01 30.42
C ASP A 206 -15.01 4.08 31.11
N ALA A 207 -15.78 3.67 32.13
CA ALA A 207 -16.65 4.58 32.87
C ALA A 207 -15.87 5.55 33.79
N ASN A 208 -14.60 5.28 34.05
CA ASN A 208 -13.76 5.95 35.04
C ASN A 208 -12.79 6.96 34.41
N GLY A 209 -12.99 7.34 33.14
CA GLY A 209 -12.18 8.35 32.48
C GLY A 209 -10.91 7.84 31.79
N ALA A 210 -10.69 6.52 31.76
CA ALA A 210 -9.56 5.95 31.02
C ALA A 210 -9.97 5.45 29.64
N ALA A 211 -8.99 5.33 28.74
CA ALA A 211 -9.12 4.64 27.47
C ALA A 211 -8.32 3.33 27.52
N TRP A 212 -8.91 2.24 27.00
CA TRP A 212 -8.23 0.98 26.76
C TRP A 212 -7.87 0.90 25.28
N VAL A 213 -6.61 0.61 24.97
CA VAL A 213 -6.07 0.65 23.61
C VAL A 213 -5.46 -0.70 23.27
N ALA A 214 -6.06 -1.38 22.29
CA ALA A 214 -5.52 -2.60 21.69
C ALA A 214 -4.77 -2.25 20.40
N PHE A 215 -3.66 -2.93 20.14
CA PHE A 215 -2.79 -2.67 18.99
C PHE A 215 -2.00 -3.94 18.64
N VAL A 216 -1.44 -3.98 17.44
CA VAL A 216 -0.53 -5.04 17.01
C VAL A 216 0.91 -4.58 17.20
N VAL A 217 1.72 -5.46 17.78
CA VAL A 217 3.17 -5.35 17.79
C VAL A 217 3.73 -6.38 16.81
N HIS A 218 4.52 -5.94 15.84
CA HIS A 218 5.26 -6.83 14.96
C HIS A 218 6.74 -6.89 15.37
N GLN A 219 7.22 -8.12 15.59
CA GLN A 219 8.62 -8.43 15.82
C GLN A 219 9.24 -9.01 14.55
N ALA A 220 10.30 -8.35 14.07
CA ALA A 220 11.01 -8.72 12.86
C ALA A 220 11.50 -10.18 12.89
N ARG A 221 11.37 -10.90 11.77
CA ARG A 221 11.87 -12.28 11.62
C ARG A 221 13.37 -12.30 11.29
N GLY A 222 14.21 -11.48 11.90
CA GLY A 222 15.60 -11.27 11.47
C GLY A 222 15.96 -9.78 11.36
N PRO A 223 16.89 -9.37 10.47
CA PRO A 223 17.22 -7.95 10.33
C PRO A 223 16.01 -7.15 9.82
N SER A 224 15.83 -5.93 10.34
CA SER A 224 14.76 -5.02 9.93
C SER A 224 14.94 -4.46 8.53
N ASP A 225 16.19 -4.35 8.09
CA ASP A 225 16.61 -3.82 6.80
C ASP A 225 17.59 -4.80 6.13
N LEU A 226 17.45 -4.98 4.81
CA LEU A 226 18.33 -5.84 4.02
C LEU A 226 19.34 -4.98 3.24
N GLU A 227 20.61 -5.10 3.60
CA GLU A 227 21.71 -4.37 2.94
C GLU A 227 22.19 -5.07 1.67
N SER A 228 22.69 -4.27 0.73
CA SER A 228 23.33 -4.78 -0.49
C SER A 228 24.63 -5.53 -0.20
N PHE A 229 24.88 -6.58 -0.98
CA PHE A 229 26.04 -7.44 -0.86
C PHE A 229 27.28 -6.82 -1.50
N ALA A 230 28.41 -6.89 -0.79
CA ALA A 230 29.74 -6.61 -1.35
C ALA A 230 30.40 -7.85 -1.99
N SER A 231 29.86 -9.04 -1.72
CA SER A 231 30.33 -10.31 -2.28
C SER A 231 29.21 -11.33 -2.29
N ARG A 232 29.23 -12.26 -3.25
CA ARG A 232 28.17 -13.25 -3.43
C ARG A 232 28.04 -14.17 -2.20
N PRO A 233 26.86 -14.31 -1.60
CA PRO A 233 26.64 -15.25 -0.51
C PRO A 233 26.71 -16.70 -1.00
N LYS A 234 27.01 -17.64 -0.09
CA LYS A 234 27.12 -19.08 -0.42
C LYS A 234 25.78 -19.82 -0.42
N THR A 235 24.77 -19.24 0.22
CA THR A 235 23.42 -19.79 0.41
C THR A 235 22.46 -18.62 0.63
N PHE A 236 21.19 -18.84 0.36
CA PHE A 236 20.12 -17.88 0.57
C PHE A 236 19.10 -18.31 1.63
N ALA A 237 19.42 -19.31 2.46
CA ALA A 237 18.48 -19.85 3.44
C ALA A 237 17.96 -18.82 4.45
N GLU A 238 18.74 -17.77 4.75
CA GLU A 238 18.34 -16.67 5.66
C GLU A 238 17.20 -15.80 5.11
N TYR A 239 16.94 -15.86 3.80
CA TYR A 239 15.81 -15.19 3.15
C TYR A 239 14.49 -15.94 3.31
N ALA A 240 14.51 -17.14 3.89
CA ALA A 240 13.33 -17.86 4.36
C ALA A 240 13.35 -17.92 5.90
N PRO A 241 13.26 -16.76 6.59
CA PRO A 241 13.44 -16.69 8.03
C PRO A 241 12.43 -17.51 8.82
N LYS A 242 12.85 -17.98 9.99
CA LYS A 242 11.99 -18.63 10.99
C LYS A 242 11.90 -17.74 12.24
N GLY A 243 10.75 -17.74 12.89
CA GLY A 243 10.48 -16.91 14.08
C GLY A 243 9.93 -15.52 13.71
N GLY A 244 9.82 -14.64 14.71
CA GLY A 244 9.14 -13.34 14.60
C GLY A 244 7.66 -13.46 14.20
N GLY A 245 7.02 -12.34 13.92
CA GLY A 245 5.57 -12.24 13.70
C GLY A 245 4.94 -11.31 14.72
N ASP A 246 3.64 -11.46 14.90
CA ASP A 246 2.81 -10.46 15.55
C ASP A 246 2.37 -10.88 16.94
N GLN A 247 1.93 -9.88 17.69
CA GLN A 247 1.27 -10.02 18.97
C GLN A 247 0.21 -8.93 19.11
N VAL A 248 -0.98 -9.28 19.62
CA VAL A 248 -1.94 -8.27 20.07
C VAL A 248 -1.60 -7.90 21.51
N ARG A 249 -1.47 -6.60 21.78
CA ARG A 249 -1.22 -6.05 23.12
C ARG A 249 -2.29 -5.03 23.49
N LEU A 250 -2.44 -4.79 24.79
CA LEU A 250 -3.45 -3.89 25.37
C LEU A 250 -2.80 -3.03 26.45
N PHE A 251 -2.98 -1.72 26.43
CA PHE A 251 -2.68 -0.89 27.60
C PHE A 251 -3.90 -0.05 28.01
N ARG A 252 -3.84 0.44 29.24
CA ARG A 252 -4.76 1.46 29.76
C ARG A 252 -4.08 2.82 29.69
N PHE A 253 -4.76 3.79 29.11
CA PHE A 253 -4.36 5.19 29.08
C PHE A 253 -5.25 5.98 30.03
N ALA A 254 -4.65 6.51 31.09
CA ALA A 254 -5.33 7.33 32.08
C ALA A 254 -4.38 8.42 32.52
N ASP A 255 -4.90 9.57 32.95
CA ASP A 255 -4.06 10.62 33.50
C ASP A 255 -2.91 11.01 32.53
N GLY A 256 -3.21 11.13 31.24
CA GLY A 256 -2.24 11.55 30.22
C GLY A 256 -1.03 10.61 30.03
N LYS A 257 -1.07 9.37 30.51
CA LYS A 257 -0.01 8.38 30.38
C LYS A 257 -0.56 6.99 30.06
N ALA A 258 0.24 6.18 29.35
CA ALA A 258 -0.03 4.76 29.17
C ALA A 258 0.55 3.96 30.35
N ASP A 259 -0.21 2.98 30.84
CA ASP A 259 0.29 1.91 31.70
C ASP A 259 1.13 0.90 30.90
N GLU A 260 1.88 0.03 31.57
CA GLU A 260 2.64 -1.04 30.92
C GLU A 260 1.72 -1.94 30.08
N PRO A 261 2.06 -2.23 28.80
CA PRO A 261 1.23 -3.06 27.96
C PRO A 261 1.10 -4.51 28.46
N LEU A 262 -0.11 -5.04 28.34
CA LEU A 262 -0.53 -6.39 28.66
C LEU A 262 -0.61 -7.23 27.38
N ASP A 263 -0.21 -8.48 27.48
CA ASP A 263 -0.23 -9.41 26.36
C ASP A 263 -1.63 -10.02 26.18
N VAL A 264 -2.29 -9.69 25.07
CA VAL A 264 -3.59 -10.27 24.70
C VAL A 264 -3.38 -11.65 24.09
N THR A 265 -2.37 -11.78 23.22
CA THR A 265 -1.94 -13.05 22.61
C THR A 265 -0.50 -13.38 22.99
N GLN A 266 -0.07 -14.60 22.68
CA GLN A 266 1.37 -14.93 22.61
C GLN A 266 2.02 -14.20 21.42
N SER A 267 3.35 -14.06 21.45
CA SER A 267 4.12 -13.49 20.35
C SER A 267 4.36 -14.50 19.22
N GLY A 268 4.71 -13.98 18.03
CA GLY A 268 5.05 -14.80 16.86
C GLY A 268 3.84 -15.36 16.10
N LEU A 269 2.67 -14.76 16.30
CA LEU A 269 1.45 -15.13 15.60
C LEU A 269 1.31 -14.40 14.26
N ASP A 270 0.23 -14.69 13.54
CA ASP A 270 -0.20 -13.91 12.38
C ASP A 270 -1.60 -13.37 12.68
N VAL A 271 -1.64 -12.13 13.16
CA VAL A 271 -2.87 -11.46 13.63
C VAL A 271 -3.14 -10.22 12.81
N TRP A 272 -4.42 -9.89 12.67
CA TRP A 272 -4.89 -8.76 11.90
C TRP A 272 -5.91 -7.93 12.69
N ARG A 273 -5.64 -6.62 12.72
CA ARG A 273 -6.50 -5.52 13.22
C ARG A 273 -7.40 -5.89 14.41
N PRO A 274 -6.96 -5.64 15.66
CA PRO A 274 -7.80 -5.87 16.82
C PRO A 274 -8.90 -4.80 16.93
N ALA A 275 -9.96 -5.14 17.64
CA ALA A 275 -10.98 -4.23 18.12
C ALA A 275 -11.18 -4.41 19.63
N VAL A 276 -11.54 -3.32 20.32
CA VAL A 276 -11.69 -3.32 21.78
C VAL A 276 -12.98 -2.63 22.20
N ALA A 277 -13.64 -3.17 23.23
CA ALA A 277 -14.78 -2.56 23.90
C ALA A 277 -14.73 -2.82 25.41
N VAL A 278 -15.32 -1.94 26.20
CA VAL A 278 -15.45 -2.10 27.66
C VAL A 278 -16.91 -2.34 28.00
N ASP A 279 -17.24 -3.48 28.60
CA ASP A 279 -18.61 -3.82 29.00
C ASP A 279 -19.09 -2.97 30.20
N ARG A 280 -20.35 -3.15 30.61
CA ARG A 280 -20.91 -2.38 31.74
C ARG A 280 -20.29 -2.73 33.11
N THR A 281 -19.68 -3.90 33.23
CA THR A 281 -18.98 -4.34 34.45
C THR A 281 -17.54 -3.84 34.53
N GLY A 282 -17.05 -3.17 33.48
CA GLY A 282 -15.68 -2.68 33.39
C GLY A 282 -14.69 -3.72 32.84
N LYS A 283 -15.18 -4.86 32.33
CA LYS A 283 -14.33 -5.85 31.66
C LYS A 283 -13.99 -5.38 30.25
N VAL A 284 -12.76 -5.62 29.84
CA VAL A 284 -12.23 -5.19 28.54
C VAL A 284 -12.24 -6.39 27.60
N ILE A 285 -12.99 -6.29 26.51
CA ILE A 285 -13.11 -7.32 25.47
C ILE A 285 -12.24 -6.92 24.30
N VAL A 286 -11.30 -7.79 23.93
CA VAL A 286 -10.47 -7.65 22.73
C VAL A 286 -10.84 -8.76 21.76
N VAL A 287 -11.13 -8.40 20.52
CA VAL A 287 -11.39 -9.32 19.41
C VAL A 287 -10.40 -9.04 18.28
N TRP A 288 -9.85 -10.07 17.65
CA TRP A 288 -8.90 -9.94 16.54
C TRP A 288 -9.12 -11.06 15.52
N SER A 289 -8.60 -10.87 14.31
CA SER A 289 -8.49 -11.93 13.32
C SER A 289 -7.12 -12.61 13.43
N GLU A 290 -7.06 -13.94 13.40
CA GLU A 290 -5.83 -14.73 13.51
C GLU A 290 -5.81 -15.83 12.47
N ASN A 291 -4.67 -16.00 11.80
CA ASN A 291 -4.45 -17.07 10.84
C ASN A 291 -4.08 -18.36 11.56
N GLU A 292 -4.95 -19.36 11.46
CA GLU A 292 -4.65 -20.73 11.86
C GLU A 292 -4.72 -21.65 10.63
N ALA A 293 -3.58 -22.21 10.23
CA ALA A 293 -3.46 -23.15 9.12
C ALA A 293 -4.02 -22.64 7.77
N GLY A 294 -3.91 -21.32 7.52
CA GLY A 294 -4.33 -20.68 6.27
C GLY A 294 -5.76 -20.13 6.29
N ASN A 295 -6.50 -20.28 7.39
CA ASN A 295 -7.81 -19.65 7.58
C ASN A 295 -7.72 -18.54 8.63
N TRP A 296 -8.37 -17.42 8.36
CA TRP A 296 -8.43 -16.28 9.28
C TRP A 296 -9.76 -16.29 10.01
N ASP A 297 -9.75 -16.61 11.31
CA ASP A 297 -10.93 -16.63 12.15
C ASP A 297 -10.87 -15.53 13.20
N LEU A 298 -12.03 -15.16 13.75
CA LEU A 298 -12.11 -14.20 14.85
C LEU A 298 -11.90 -14.91 16.19
N TYR A 299 -11.05 -14.32 17.02
CA TYR A 299 -10.76 -14.77 18.38
C TYR A 299 -11.02 -13.65 19.38
N ARG A 300 -11.31 -14.04 20.63
CA ARG A 300 -11.68 -13.13 21.71
C ARG A 300 -10.99 -13.49 23.01
N ARG A 301 -10.57 -12.47 23.75
CA ARG A 301 -10.09 -12.57 25.13
C ARG A 301 -10.63 -11.41 25.96
N VAL A 302 -10.90 -11.68 27.23
CA VAL A 302 -11.40 -10.66 28.17
C VAL A 302 -10.45 -10.44 29.32
N TYR A 303 -10.12 -9.17 29.56
CA TYR A 303 -9.38 -8.73 30.71
C TYR A 303 -10.34 -8.26 31.80
N ASP A 304 -10.11 -8.72 33.02
CA ASP A 304 -10.76 -8.26 34.24
C ASP A 304 -9.78 -7.33 34.99
N PRO A 305 -9.96 -6.00 34.94
CA PRO A 305 -9.04 -5.06 35.60
C PRO A 305 -9.03 -5.18 37.13
N GLU A 306 -10.14 -5.62 37.74
CA GLU A 306 -10.24 -5.79 39.19
C GLU A 306 -9.41 -6.98 39.66
N LYS A 307 -9.49 -8.09 38.92
CA LYS A 307 -8.74 -9.33 39.22
C LYS A 307 -7.34 -9.35 38.61
N LYS A 308 -7.06 -8.43 37.68
CA LYS A 308 -5.83 -8.38 36.86
C LYS A 308 -5.57 -9.71 36.14
N SER A 309 -6.61 -10.31 35.60
CA SER A 309 -6.56 -11.64 34.99
C SER A 309 -7.24 -11.66 33.63
N TRP A 310 -6.75 -12.52 32.75
CA TRP A 310 -7.37 -12.80 31.45
C TRP A 310 -8.29 -14.02 31.52
N SER A 311 -9.34 -14.02 30.69
CA SER A 311 -10.04 -15.24 30.31
C SER A 311 -9.18 -16.15 29.44
N GLU A 312 -9.63 -17.38 29.24
CA GLU A 312 -9.18 -18.20 28.12
C GLU A 312 -9.51 -17.51 26.78
N THR A 313 -8.73 -17.83 25.75
CA THR A 313 -8.98 -17.42 24.38
C THR A 313 -10.15 -18.22 23.82
N LYS A 314 -11.14 -17.54 23.24
CA LYS A 314 -12.31 -18.15 22.61
C LYS A 314 -12.30 -17.85 21.12
N ARG A 315 -12.36 -18.89 20.29
CA ARG A 315 -12.62 -18.75 18.85
C ARG A 315 -14.10 -18.45 18.63
N LEU A 316 -14.40 -17.40 17.87
CA LEU A 316 -15.76 -16.89 17.62
C LEU A 316 -16.32 -17.36 16.29
N THR A 317 -15.47 -17.57 15.28
CA THR A 317 -15.89 -17.98 13.93
C THR A 317 -15.15 -19.24 13.48
N THR A 318 -15.74 -19.96 12.50
CA THR A 318 -15.26 -21.27 12.03
C THR A 318 -15.60 -21.54 10.56
N ASN A 319 -16.09 -20.53 9.83
CA ASN A 319 -16.33 -20.66 8.40
C ASN A 319 -14.99 -20.82 7.67
N PRO A 320 -14.97 -21.54 6.53
CA PRO A 320 -13.74 -21.86 5.82
C PRO A 320 -13.14 -20.68 5.03
N GLY A 321 -13.62 -19.46 5.22
CA GLY A 321 -13.09 -18.27 4.57
C GLY A 321 -12.77 -17.20 5.60
N THR A 322 -11.92 -16.27 5.20
CA THR A 322 -11.39 -15.18 6.02
C THR A 322 -12.49 -14.36 6.70
N ASP A 323 -12.37 -14.14 8.01
CA ASP A 323 -13.12 -13.14 8.77
C ASP A 323 -12.19 -12.04 9.27
N THR A 324 -12.43 -10.80 8.85
CA THR A 324 -11.54 -9.65 9.10
C THR A 324 -12.32 -8.36 9.38
N ASP A 325 -11.57 -7.30 9.67
CA ASP A 325 -12.07 -5.93 9.84
C ASP A 325 -13.22 -5.86 10.87
N VAL A 326 -13.07 -6.63 11.95
CA VAL A 326 -14.01 -6.65 13.06
C VAL A 326 -14.05 -5.29 13.75
N VAL A 327 -15.24 -4.82 14.06
CA VAL A 327 -15.50 -3.61 14.85
C VAL A 327 -16.40 -3.95 16.03
N LEU A 328 -16.13 -3.33 17.19
CA LEU A 328 -16.90 -3.56 18.41
C LEU A 328 -17.59 -2.27 18.86
N ALA A 329 -18.79 -2.41 19.41
CA ALA A 329 -19.46 -1.34 20.13
C ALA A 329 -20.30 -1.88 21.29
N ARG A 330 -20.36 -1.12 22.38
CA ARG A 330 -21.22 -1.43 23.54
C ARG A 330 -22.62 -0.83 23.33
N ALA A 331 -23.63 -1.67 23.39
CA ALA A 331 -25.04 -1.27 23.38
C ALA A 331 -25.46 -0.64 24.73
N PRO A 332 -26.55 0.16 24.77
CA PRO A 332 -27.03 0.80 26.01
C PRO A 332 -27.39 -0.16 27.15
N ASP A 333 -27.76 -1.41 26.82
CA ASP A 333 -28.04 -2.46 27.80
C ASP A 333 -26.77 -3.01 28.48
N GLY A 334 -25.59 -2.69 27.94
CA GLY A 334 -24.28 -3.09 28.44
C GLY A 334 -23.63 -4.25 27.68
N LYS A 335 -24.33 -4.87 26.73
CA LYS A 335 -23.79 -5.94 25.88
C LYS A 335 -22.84 -5.39 24.83
N VAL A 336 -21.86 -6.20 24.44
CA VAL A 336 -20.92 -5.86 23.37
C VAL A 336 -21.31 -6.62 22.10
N TRP A 337 -21.45 -5.87 21.02
CA TRP A 337 -21.73 -6.38 19.69
C TRP A 337 -20.53 -6.21 18.78
N MET A 338 -20.48 -7.05 17.76
CA MET A 338 -19.49 -6.99 16.69
C MET A 338 -20.15 -6.96 15.31
N ALA A 339 -19.54 -6.23 14.40
CA ALA A 339 -19.74 -6.39 12.96
C ALA A 339 -18.38 -6.73 12.31
N TRP A 340 -18.38 -7.53 11.26
CA TRP A 340 -17.16 -7.95 10.57
C TRP A 340 -17.41 -8.28 9.11
N GLN A 341 -16.35 -8.29 8.32
CA GLN A 341 -16.35 -8.77 6.94
C GLN A 341 -16.04 -10.27 6.94
N SER A 342 -16.87 -11.06 6.27
CA SER A 342 -16.76 -12.52 6.21
C SER A 342 -16.73 -13.00 4.77
N TRP A 343 -15.73 -13.80 4.41
CA TRP A 343 -15.63 -14.43 3.10
C TRP A 343 -16.37 -15.78 3.10
N ILE A 344 -17.52 -15.83 2.45
CA ILE A 344 -18.38 -17.02 2.36
C ILE A 344 -18.50 -17.42 0.89
N LYS A 345 -17.95 -18.58 0.50
CA LYS A 345 -17.96 -19.08 -0.89
C LYS A 345 -17.37 -18.06 -1.89
N GLY A 346 -16.26 -17.44 -1.50
CA GLY A 346 -15.55 -16.44 -2.30
C GLY A 346 -16.28 -15.11 -2.49
N GLN A 347 -17.18 -14.74 -1.58
CA GLN A 347 -17.89 -13.46 -1.54
C GLN A 347 -17.72 -12.84 -0.16
N ALA A 348 -17.37 -11.55 -0.09
CA ALA A 348 -17.31 -10.80 1.15
C ALA A 348 -18.70 -10.26 1.53
N ASP A 349 -19.22 -10.68 2.68
CA ASP A 349 -20.47 -10.20 3.27
C ASP A 349 -20.21 -9.51 4.61
N ILE A 350 -21.14 -8.63 5.05
CA ILE A 350 -21.10 -8.02 6.38
C ILE A 350 -22.06 -8.74 7.33
N LEU A 351 -21.50 -9.22 8.44
CA LEU A 351 -22.24 -9.94 9.48
C LEU A 351 -22.28 -9.11 10.77
N VAL A 352 -23.33 -9.30 11.58
CA VAL A 352 -23.47 -8.70 12.90
C VAL A 352 -23.93 -9.73 13.95
N ALA A 353 -23.36 -9.67 15.15
CA ALA A 353 -23.70 -10.56 16.27
C ALA A 353 -23.31 -9.97 17.64
N GLU A 354 -23.89 -10.50 18.72
CA GLU A 354 -23.39 -10.29 20.09
C GLU A 354 -22.09 -11.11 20.27
N VAL A 355 -21.04 -10.52 20.85
CA VAL A 355 -19.72 -11.20 20.99
C VAL A 355 -19.81 -12.46 21.85
N ASP A 356 -20.55 -12.37 22.96
CA ASP A 356 -20.75 -13.48 23.90
C ASP A 356 -22.19 -14.01 23.86
N GLY A 357 -22.82 -13.96 22.66
CA GLY A 357 -24.15 -14.55 22.44
C GLY A 357 -24.21 -16.05 22.68
N ASP A 358 -25.43 -16.58 22.84
CA ASP A 358 -25.68 -18.03 22.95
C ASP A 358 -25.08 -18.74 21.72
N SER A 359 -24.41 -19.88 21.95
CA SER A 359 -23.89 -20.79 20.91
C SER A 359 -24.90 -21.17 19.82
N ASN A 360 -26.21 -21.08 20.09
CA ASN A 360 -27.27 -21.34 19.11
C ASN A 360 -27.63 -20.11 18.25
N SER A 361 -27.15 -18.91 18.60
CA SER A 361 -27.44 -17.68 17.89
C SER A 361 -26.59 -17.59 16.63
N LYS A 362 -27.24 -17.53 15.46
CA LYS A 362 -26.54 -17.35 14.18
C LYS A 362 -26.26 -15.87 13.94
N PRO A 363 -25.06 -15.50 13.45
CA PRO A 363 -24.83 -14.15 12.94
C PRO A 363 -25.87 -13.73 11.90
N LEU A 364 -26.27 -12.47 11.94
CA LEU A 364 -27.15 -11.89 10.93
C LEU A 364 -26.29 -11.33 9.80
N ASN A 365 -26.45 -11.88 8.58
CA ASN A 365 -25.90 -11.27 7.36
C ASN A 365 -26.79 -10.07 6.98
N ILE A 366 -26.22 -8.86 7.04
CA ILE A 366 -26.95 -7.60 6.82
C ILE A 366 -26.77 -7.04 5.40
N SER A 367 -25.83 -7.57 4.61
CA SER A 367 -25.51 -7.07 3.27
C SER A 367 -26.11 -7.93 2.14
N ASN A 368 -26.19 -9.25 2.36
CA ASN A 368 -26.90 -10.29 1.60
C ASN A 368 -27.05 -10.00 0.10
N HIS A 369 -25.93 -9.91 -0.62
CA HIS A 369 -25.91 -9.60 -2.05
C HIS A 369 -24.70 -10.25 -2.73
N PRO A 370 -24.79 -10.80 -3.96
CA PRO A 370 -23.70 -11.56 -4.60
C PRO A 370 -22.43 -10.78 -4.99
N ARG A 371 -22.27 -9.53 -4.52
CA ARG A 371 -21.10 -8.66 -4.78
C ARG A 371 -20.45 -8.35 -3.43
N ASN A 372 -19.16 -8.09 -3.44
CA ASN A 372 -18.40 -7.90 -2.22
C ASN A 372 -18.83 -6.62 -1.47
N ASP A 373 -18.94 -6.76 -0.16
CA ASP A 373 -19.19 -5.69 0.80
C ASP A 373 -17.98 -5.56 1.75
N TRP A 374 -17.63 -4.32 2.12
CA TRP A 374 -16.36 -4.01 2.77
C TRP A 374 -16.48 -2.99 3.90
N SER A 375 -15.44 -2.96 4.75
CA SER A 375 -15.19 -1.89 5.74
C SER A 375 -16.37 -1.57 6.66
N PRO A 376 -16.82 -2.53 7.49
CA PRO A 376 -17.92 -2.28 8.41
C PRO A 376 -17.55 -1.27 9.50
N SER A 377 -18.51 -0.44 9.89
CA SER A 377 -18.46 0.44 11.06
C SER A 377 -19.75 0.25 11.87
N LEU A 378 -19.68 0.21 13.20
CA LEU A 378 -20.80 -0.16 14.08
C LEU A 378 -21.03 0.92 15.15
N SER A 379 -22.29 1.28 15.37
CA SER A 379 -22.69 2.13 16.50
C SER A 379 -24.14 1.85 16.93
N PHE A 380 -24.56 2.51 18.02
CA PHE A 380 -25.87 2.37 18.62
C PHE A 380 -26.50 3.72 18.92
N ASP A 381 -27.83 3.81 18.80
CA ASP A 381 -28.56 4.89 19.44
C ASP A 381 -28.82 4.60 20.93
N LYS A 382 -29.35 5.60 21.64
CA LYS A 382 -29.73 5.49 23.06
C LYS A 382 -30.83 4.44 23.35
N ASN A 383 -31.58 4.01 22.33
CA ASN A 383 -32.67 3.05 22.46
C ASN A 383 -32.19 1.61 22.17
N GLY A 384 -30.92 1.42 21.78
CA GLY A 384 -30.35 0.12 21.44
C GLY A 384 -30.56 -0.29 19.98
N ARG A 385 -30.97 0.62 19.10
CA ARG A 385 -30.98 0.37 17.66
C ARG A 385 -29.55 0.25 17.16
N ILE A 386 -29.27 -0.82 16.42
CA ILE A 386 -27.98 -1.09 15.79
C ILE A 386 -27.88 -0.28 14.49
N PHE A 387 -26.73 0.34 14.25
CA PHE A 387 -26.36 0.98 12.98
C PHE A 387 -25.06 0.38 12.48
N VAL A 388 -25.04 -0.11 11.23
CA VAL A 388 -23.84 -0.60 10.57
C VAL A 388 -23.69 0.04 9.20
N ALA A 389 -22.62 0.80 9.00
CA ALA A 389 -22.26 1.35 7.70
C ALA A 389 -21.18 0.48 7.06
N PHE A 390 -21.28 0.26 5.75
CA PHE A 390 -20.33 -0.51 4.95
C PHE A 390 -20.41 -0.04 3.50
N ASP A 391 -19.37 -0.29 2.72
CA ASP A 391 -19.39 -0.03 1.28
C ASP A 391 -19.62 -1.31 0.47
N SER A 392 -20.18 -1.18 -0.73
CA SER A 392 -20.66 -2.32 -1.52
C SER A 392 -20.42 -2.12 -3.00
N TYR A 393 -19.93 -3.15 -3.69
CA TYR A 393 -19.77 -3.15 -5.15
C TYR A 393 -21.03 -3.58 -5.92
N ARG A 394 -22.19 -3.55 -5.28
CA ARG A 394 -23.45 -4.09 -5.84
C ARG A 394 -23.92 -3.44 -7.12
N ALA A 395 -23.59 -2.16 -7.33
CA ALA A 395 -23.99 -1.38 -8.49
C ALA A 395 -22.99 -1.45 -9.66
N GLY A 396 -21.87 -2.17 -9.53
CA GLY A 396 -20.76 -2.13 -10.50
C GLY A 396 -19.75 -1.01 -10.23
N ASN A 397 -19.99 -0.22 -9.19
CA ASN A 397 -19.12 0.74 -8.53
C ASN A 397 -19.31 0.60 -7.01
N TYR A 398 -18.47 1.28 -6.23
CA TYR A 398 -18.60 1.29 -4.77
C TYR A 398 -19.58 2.36 -4.31
N ASP A 399 -20.57 1.93 -3.53
CA ASP A 399 -21.57 2.77 -2.88
C ASP A 399 -21.54 2.60 -1.36
N VAL A 400 -21.92 3.64 -0.61
CA VAL A 400 -21.99 3.59 0.86
C VAL A 400 -23.40 3.29 1.33
N LEU A 401 -23.54 2.21 2.11
CA LEU A 401 -24.81 1.74 2.64
C LEU A 401 -24.81 1.83 4.17
N LEU A 402 -25.98 2.06 4.74
CA LEU A 402 -26.24 2.03 6.18
C LEU A 402 -27.38 1.06 6.46
N TRP A 403 -27.06 -0.04 7.13
CA TRP A 403 -28.05 -0.91 7.73
C TRP A 403 -28.41 -0.40 9.13
N SER A 404 -29.69 -0.42 9.47
CA SER A 404 -30.16 -0.06 10.80
C SER A 404 -31.30 -0.96 11.26
N GLY A 405 -31.23 -1.47 12.49
CA GLY A 405 -32.19 -2.48 12.93
C GLY A 405 -31.98 -2.98 14.36
N THR A 406 -32.49 -4.19 14.59
CA THR A 406 -32.35 -4.97 15.83
C THR A 406 -31.89 -6.39 15.46
N ALA A 407 -31.74 -7.27 16.45
CA ALA A 407 -31.45 -8.68 16.21
C ALA A 407 -32.51 -9.38 15.32
N ASP A 408 -33.75 -8.88 15.31
CA ASP A 408 -34.87 -9.48 14.58
C ASP A 408 -34.98 -9.00 13.11
N GLY A 409 -34.13 -8.05 12.70
CA GLY A 409 -34.12 -7.50 11.35
C GLY A 409 -33.93 -5.98 11.31
N GLY A 410 -33.77 -5.45 10.10
CA GLY A 410 -33.49 -4.03 9.89
C GLY A 410 -33.75 -3.57 8.47
N ARG A 411 -33.37 -2.31 8.19
CA ARG A 411 -33.50 -1.66 6.90
C ARG A 411 -32.14 -1.18 6.40
N LEU A 412 -31.92 -1.34 5.11
CA LEU A 412 -30.76 -0.81 4.39
C LEU A 412 -31.11 0.52 3.69
N VAL A 413 -30.24 1.52 3.83
CA VAL A 413 -30.36 2.84 3.19
C VAL A 413 -29.08 3.13 2.41
N SER A 414 -29.19 3.61 1.17
CA SER A 414 -28.04 4.17 0.45
C SER A 414 -27.74 5.56 1.00
N VAL A 415 -26.62 5.68 1.71
CA VAL A 415 -26.08 6.96 2.20
C VAL A 415 -25.41 7.68 1.04
N ALA A 416 -24.66 6.93 0.23
CA ALA A 416 -24.04 7.36 -0.99
C ALA A 416 -24.30 6.32 -2.09
N GLY A 417 -24.47 6.82 -3.30
CA GLY A 417 -24.99 6.06 -4.44
C GLY A 417 -24.96 6.95 -5.67
N SER A 418 -23.86 6.90 -6.41
CA SER A 418 -23.60 7.65 -7.66
C SER A 418 -22.59 6.87 -8.50
N ALA A 419 -22.26 7.32 -9.72
CA ALA A 419 -21.24 6.62 -10.53
C ALA A 419 -19.81 6.71 -9.95
N LYS A 420 -19.59 7.52 -8.92
CA LYS A 420 -18.30 7.70 -8.26
C LYS A 420 -17.91 6.47 -7.44
N TYR A 421 -16.63 6.38 -7.10
CA TYR A 421 -16.16 5.48 -6.06
C TYR A 421 -16.50 6.09 -4.70
N GLU A 422 -17.41 5.48 -3.93
CA GLU A 422 -17.81 5.92 -2.60
C GLU A 422 -17.60 4.77 -1.60
N ALA A 423 -16.57 4.87 -0.75
CA ALA A 423 -16.12 3.73 0.06
C ALA A 423 -15.59 4.10 1.46
N ARG A 424 -15.23 3.07 2.24
CA ARG A 424 -14.60 3.15 3.57
C ARG A 424 -15.39 3.98 4.57
N PRO A 425 -16.67 3.67 4.78
CA PRO A 425 -17.47 4.46 5.69
C PRO A 425 -17.05 4.25 7.15
N THR A 426 -17.08 5.32 7.92
CA THR A 426 -17.13 5.25 9.38
C THR A 426 -18.36 5.98 9.89
N LEU A 427 -18.92 5.52 11.01
CA LEU A 427 -20.14 6.09 11.54
C LEU A 427 -20.09 6.39 13.04
N THR A 428 -20.86 7.40 13.43
CA THR A 428 -21.21 7.67 14.81
C THR A 428 -22.68 8.09 14.92
N VAL A 429 -23.30 7.92 16.09
CA VAL A 429 -24.72 8.26 16.30
C VAL A 429 -24.80 9.34 17.37
N ASP A 430 -25.40 10.48 17.02
CA ASP A 430 -25.51 11.62 17.91
C ASP A 430 -26.59 11.42 19.02
N PRO A 431 -26.61 12.28 20.06
CA PRO A 431 -27.59 12.15 21.15
C PRO A 431 -29.07 12.25 20.72
N ARG A 432 -29.35 12.73 19.50
CA ARG A 432 -30.69 12.80 18.91
C ARG A 432 -31.08 11.50 18.19
N GLY A 433 -30.13 10.57 18.02
CA GLY A 433 -30.32 9.32 17.30
C GLY A 433 -30.10 9.42 15.79
N ARG A 434 -29.44 10.49 15.32
CA ARG A 434 -29.06 10.63 13.90
C ARG A 434 -27.72 9.94 13.65
N ALA A 435 -27.63 9.16 12.58
CA ALA A 435 -26.39 8.50 12.18
C ALA A 435 -25.58 9.41 11.26
N TRP A 436 -24.34 9.71 11.62
CA TRP A 436 -23.40 10.51 10.84
C TRP A 436 -22.37 9.58 10.23
N VAL A 437 -22.31 9.54 8.90
CA VAL A 437 -21.46 8.63 8.13
C VAL A 437 -20.46 9.46 7.33
N ALA A 438 -19.18 9.29 7.63
CA ALA A 438 -18.09 9.84 6.84
C ALA A 438 -17.59 8.80 5.85
N TYR A 439 -17.27 9.20 4.62
CA TYR A 439 -16.82 8.29 3.58
C TYR A 439 -15.88 8.99 2.60
N GLU A 440 -15.13 8.18 1.84
CA GLU A 440 -14.22 8.63 0.79
C GLU A 440 -14.93 8.61 -0.57
N GLU A 441 -14.72 9.65 -1.37
CA GLU A 441 -15.22 9.81 -2.74
C GLU A 441 -14.04 9.95 -3.71
N ARG A 442 -14.03 9.19 -4.81
CA ARG A 442 -13.08 9.33 -5.94
C ARG A 442 -13.81 9.36 -7.28
N ASP A 443 -13.04 9.45 -8.37
CA ASP A 443 -13.57 9.56 -9.73
C ASP A 443 -14.47 8.36 -10.12
N PRO A 444 -15.47 8.55 -11.00
CA PRO A 444 -16.23 7.46 -11.61
C PRO A 444 -15.36 6.52 -12.44
N ASN A 445 -15.88 5.33 -12.75
CA ASN A 445 -15.16 4.29 -13.51
C ASN A 445 -13.80 3.95 -12.87
N TRP A 446 -13.79 3.89 -11.54
CA TRP A 446 -12.61 3.60 -10.73
C TRP A 446 -12.01 2.23 -11.05
N GLY A 447 -10.71 2.21 -11.35
CA GLY A 447 -9.99 1.02 -11.73
C GLY A 447 -10.31 0.50 -13.13
N LYS A 448 -11.02 1.26 -13.97
CA LYS A 448 -11.22 0.93 -15.40
C LYS A 448 -10.12 1.56 -16.27
N ASP A 449 -10.26 1.52 -17.59
CA ASP A 449 -9.21 1.88 -18.55
C ASP A 449 -8.52 3.21 -18.24
N ALA A 450 -7.33 3.13 -17.67
CA ALA A 450 -6.49 4.28 -17.40
C ALA A 450 -5.05 3.95 -17.79
N GLU A 451 -4.40 4.88 -18.48
CA GLU A 451 -3.04 4.74 -18.95
C GLU A 451 -2.33 6.09 -19.02
N ASN A 452 -1.01 6.09 -19.20
CA ASN A 452 -0.24 7.32 -19.36
C ASN A 452 -0.25 7.85 -20.82
N LEU A 453 -0.58 6.99 -21.79
CA LEU A 453 -0.44 7.28 -23.22
C LEU A 453 -1.73 7.76 -23.92
N VAL A 454 -2.90 7.62 -23.29
CA VAL A 454 -4.20 8.05 -23.81
C VAL A 454 -5.03 8.58 -22.65
N ASP A 455 -5.87 9.59 -22.92
CA ASP A 455 -6.96 9.98 -22.02
C ASP A 455 -7.93 8.78 -21.94
N GLY A 456 -7.64 7.84 -21.04
CA GLY A 456 -8.43 6.64 -20.80
C GLY A 456 -9.88 6.99 -20.45
N LYS A 457 -10.81 6.09 -20.74
CA LYS A 457 -12.24 6.30 -20.45
C LYS A 457 -12.58 6.09 -18.97
N GLY A 458 -11.69 5.46 -18.19
CA GLY A 458 -11.82 5.21 -16.76
C GLY A 458 -10.87 6.05 -15.91
N SER A 459 -10.73 5.67 -14.63
CA SER A 459 -9.81 6.33 -13.69
C SER A 459 -8.85 5.34 -13.03
N THR A 460 -7.69 5.84 -12.65
CA THR A 460 -6.66 5.09 -11.89
C THR A 460 -7.14 4.86 -10.46
N LEU A 461 -6.40 4.07 -9.67
CA LEU A 461 -6.80 3.80 -8.28
C LEU A 461 -6.72 5.03 -7.37
N TYR A 462 -5.72 5.91 -7.56
CA TYR A 462 -5.50 7.05 -6.67
C TYR A 462 -5.03 8.32 -7.39
N ARG A 463 -5.98 8.97 -8.09
CA ARG A 463 -5.76 10.24 -8.82
C ARG A 463 -6.41 11.44 -8.16
N SER A 464 -7.60 11.25 -7.61
CA SER A 464 -8.38 12.22 -6.86
C SER A 464 -8.99 11.48 -5.65
N ALA A 465 -9.14 12.19 -4.54
CA ALA A 465 -9.84 11.69 -3.37
C ALA A 465 -10.36 12.88 -2.56
N ALA A 466 -11.57 12.74 -2.04
CA ALA A 466 -12.19 13.69 -1.13
C ALA A 466 -12.94 12.95 -0.02
N VAL A 467 -13.01 13.56 1.16
CA VAL A 467 -13.86 13.07 2.25
C VAL A 467 -15.19 13.81 2.26
N ARG A 468 -16.25 13.06 2.54
CA ARG A 468 -17.64 13.54 2.62
C ARG A 468 -18.27 13.04 3.91
N VAL A 469 -19.28 13.77 4.38
CA VAL A 469 -20.07 13.37 5.55
C VAL A 469 -21.55 13.56 5.23
N ARG A 470 -22.36 12.56 5.54
CA ARG A 470 -23.82 12.61 5.44
C ARG A 470 -24.46 12.21 6.75
N CYS A 471 -25.65 12.75 6.99
CA CYS A 471 -26.45 12.48 8.18
C CYS A 471 -27.73 11.74 7.77
N VAL A 472 -28.00 10.60 8.38
CA VAL A 472 -29.25 9.86 8.25
C VAL A 472 -30.12 10.14 9.47
N ASP A 473 -31.23 10.85 9.24
CA ASP A 473 -32.21 11.24 10.25
C ASP A 473 -33.58 10.63 9.90
N GLY A 474 -33.91 9.51 10.54
CA GLY A 474 -35.07 8.71 10.19
C GLY A 474 -34.98 8.16 8.77
N ASP A 475 -35.79 8.71 7.86
CA ASP A 475 -35.85 8.33 6.44
C ASP A 475 -35.12 9.31 5.52
N ARG A 476 -34.56 10.39 6.08
CA ARG A 476 -33.89 11.44 5.32
C ARG A 476 -32.40 11.21 5.33
N VAL A 477 -31.78 11.32 4.16
CA VAL A 477 -30.33 11.46 4.00
C VAL A 477 -30.04 12.92 3.72
N LEU A 478 -29.21 13.53 4.57
CA LEU A 478 -28.89 14.96 4.57
C LEU A 478 -27.40 15.16 4.34
N ASP A 479 -27.03 16.21 3.63
CA ASP A 479 -25.63 16.55 3.40
C ASP A 479 -25.09 17.37 4.58
N ALA A 480 -23.92 16.99 5.10
CA ALA A 480 -23.15 17.87 5.95
C ALA A 480 -22.42 18.92 5.08
N PRO A 481 -22.03 20.07 5.64
CA PRO A 481 -21.12 20.99 4.96
C PRO A 481 -19.83 20.27 4.54
N ASP A 482 -19.18 20.72 3.47
CA ASP A 482 -17.90 20.15 3.02
C ASP A 482 -16.84 20.27 4.14
N PRO A 483 -16.24 19.14 4.60
CA PRO A 483 -15.21 19.17 5.65
C PRO A 483 -13.97 20.01 5.31
N LEU A 484 -13.72 20.26 4.02
CA LEU A 484 -12.55 21.01 3.53
C LEU A 484 -12.89 22.44 3.10
N ALA A 485 -14.14 22.91 3.29
CA ALA A 485 -14.55 24.25 2.85
C ALA A 485 -13.66 25.38 3.42
N ASN A 486 -13.25 25.22 4.69
CA ASN A 486 -12.39 26.16 5.42
C ASN A 486 -10.91 25.76 5.43
N ALA A 487 -10.51 24.76 4.64
CA ALA A 487 -9.11 24.37 4.48
C ALA A 487 -8.38 25.29 3.51
N ALA A 488 -7.06 25.41 3.67
CA ALA A 488 -6.18 26.03 2.68
C ALA A 488 -6.25 25.25 1.34
N ASP A 489 -6.01 25.94 0.23
CA ASP A 489 -6.19 25.37 -1.12
C ASP A 489 -5.34 24.10 -1.33
N GLU A 490 -4.15 24.04 -0.75
CA GLU A 490 -3.23 22.89 -0.85
C GLU A 490 -3.77 21.64 -0.13
N LEU A 491 -4.63 21.82 0.87
CA LEU A 491 -5.23 20.73 1.66
C LEU A 491 -6.55 20.22 1.09
N ARG A 492 -7.14 20.91 0.10
CA ARG A 492 -8.46 20.54 -0.46
C ARG A 492 -8.46 19.20 -1.24
N PRO A 493 -7.44 18.85 -2.04
CA PRO A 493 -7.42 17.57 -2.75
C PRO A 493 -6.76 16.45 -1.94
N MET A 494 -6.95 15.20 -2.39
CA MET A 494 -6.22 14.00 -1.93
C MET A 494 -6.43 13.67 -0.44
N ASN A 495 -7.69 13.66 -0.02
CA ASN A 495 -8.11 13.34 1.35
C ASN A 495 -8.89 12.03 1.39
N SER A 496 -8.47 11.11 2.27
CA SER A 496 -8.91 9.70 2.26
C SER A 496 -8.98 9.14 3.69
N TYR A 497 -9.45 7.90 3.83
CA TYR A 497 -9.48 7.17 5.11
C TYR A 497 -10.16 7.93 6.28
N PRO A 498 -11.41 8.41 6.11
CA PRO A 498 -12.07 9.21 7.13
C PRO A 498 -12.40 8.40 8.40
N ARG A 499 -12.19 9.00 9.57
CA ARG A 499 -12.64 8.48 10.88
C ARG A 499 -13.53 9.50 11.57
N ILE A 500 -14.79 9.18 11.79
CA ILE A 500 -15.75 10.05 12.49
C ILE A 500 -15.99 9.59 13.93
N SER A 501 -16.12 10.53 14.86
CA SER A 501 -16.50 10.26 16.26
C SER A 501 -17.20 11.46 16.88
N LEU A 502 -17.69 11.28 18.11
CA LEU A 502 -18.25 12.35 18.94
C LEU A 502 -17.32 12.64 20.11
N ASP A 503 -17.19 13.91 20.46
CA ASP A 503 -16.70 14.26 21.80
C ASP A 503 -17.83 14.18 22.84
N ARG A 504 -17.47 14.39 24.12
CA ARG A 504 -18.40 14.30 25.24
C ARG A 504 -19.56 15.32 25.21
N ASP A 505 -19.40 16.42 24.46
CA ASP A 505 -20.46 17.43 24.31
C ASP A 505 -21.39 17.07 23.12
N GLY A 506 -21.13 15.97 22.41
CA GLY A 506 -21.88 15.54 21.23
C GLY A 506 -21.44 16.25 19.94
N ARG A 507 -20.30 16.94 19.94
CA ARG A 507 -19.73 17.55 18.73
C ARG A 507 -19.11 16.48 17.85
N ILE A 508 -19.32 16.61 16.55
CA ILE A 508 -18.79 15.68 15.56
C ILE A 508 -17.36 16.06 15.21
N TRP A 509 -16.48 15.07 15.24
CA TRP A 509 -15.08 15.16 14.84
C TRP A 509 -14.82 14.24 13.66
N LEU A 510 -13.96 14.70 12.75
CA LEU A 510 -13.50 13.95 11.59
C LEU A 510 -11.98 13.97 11.57
N ALA A 511 -11.36 12.80 11.50
CA ALA A 511 -9.97 12.63 11.12
C ALA A 511 -9.89 12.12 9.66
N PHE A 512 -8.85 12.49 8.93
CA PHE A 512 -8.60 12.01 7.57
C PHE A 512 -7.10 12.06 7.21
N ARG A 513 -6.68 11.17 6.30
CA ARG A 513 -5.33 11.14 5.74
C ARG A 513 -5.24 12.09 4.56
N HIS A 514 -4.29 13.03 4.62
CA HIS A 514 -3.98 13.94 3.52
C HIS A 514 -2.61 13.62 2.93
N ARG A 515 -2.52 13.56 1.59
CA ARG A 515 -1.24 13.43 0.89
C ARG A 515 -0.46 14.74 0.99
N GLN A 516 0.68 14.74 1.67
CA GLN A 516 1.54 15.92 1.68
C GLN A 516 2.06 16.21 0.26
N GLU A 517 2.17 17.49 -0.13
CA GLU A 517 2.53 17.98 -1.47
C GLU A 517 3.45 17.04 -2.28
N SER A 518 3.14 16.90 -3.57
CA SER A 518 3.81 16.07 -4.56
C SER A 518 5.33 16.25 -4.60
N ILE A 519 6.02 15.47 -3.78
CA ILE A 519 7.44 15.14 -3.94
C ILE A 519 7.57 14.21 -5.16
N TRP A 520 7.22 14.68 -6.36
CA TRP A 520 7.35 13.87 -7.58
C TRP A 520 8.27 14.53 -8.60
N GLY A 521 9.56 14.17 -8.53
CA GLY A 521 10.59 14.49 -9.54
C GLY A 521 11.95 14.94 -9.00
N GLY A 522 12.44 14.30 -7.93
CA GLY A 522 13.79 14.45 -7.39
C GLY A 522 13.76 14.43 -5.86
N PRO A 523 14.89 14.07 -5.23
CA PRO A 523 15.02 13.29 -3.99
C PRO A 523 14.44 13.96 -2.74
N ALA A 524 13.13 13.90 -2.53
CA ALA A 524 12.65 13.86 -1.15
C ALA A 524 12.22 12.43 -0.80
N VAL A 525 13.12 11.84 -0.01
CA VAL A 525 12.94 10.64 0.82
C VAL A 525 12.48 9.41 0.06
N MET A 526 13.45 8.65 -0.49
CA MET A 526 13.24 7.25 -0.87
C MET A 526 13.12 6.42 0.42
N VAL A 527 11.95 6.53 1.05
CA VAL A 527 11.44 5.70 2.16
C VAL A 527 10.34 4.81 1.56
N VAL A 528 9.84 3.84 2.32
CA VAL A 528 8.60 3.14 1.98
C VAL A 528 7.55 4.15 1.56
N GLY A 529 7.12 4.09 0.30
CA GLY A 529 5.99 4.85 -0.18
C GLY A 529 6.10 6.37 -0.27
N ALA A 530 4.98 7.00 -0.66
CA ALA A 530 4.84 8.45 -0.57
C ALA A 530 4.52 8.91 0.87
N LEU A 531 4.13 10.17 1.07
CA LEU A 531 3.96 10.73 2.42
C LEU A 531 2.53 11.20 2.65
N TRP A 532 1.92 10.66 3.70
CA TRP A 532 0.59 11.06 4.18
C TRP A 532 0.65 11.50 5.65
N VAL A 533 -0.18 12.48 5.99
CA VAL A 533 -0.27 13.11 7.32
C VAL A 533 -1.73 13.12 7.77
N GLU A 534 -1.97 12.76 9.02
CA GLU A 534 -3.31 12.79 9.62
C GLU A 534 -3.74 14.23 9.91
N HIS A 535 -4.97 14.57 9.55
CA HIS A 535 -5.59 15.86 9.87
C HIS A 535 -6.90 15.63 10.62
N VAL A 536 -7.25 16.55 11.50
CA VAL A 536 -8.49 16.52 12.28
C VAL A 536 -9.27 17.83 12.14
N THR A 537 -10.59 17.73 12.11
CA THR A 537 -11.51 18.88 12.12
C THR A 537 -12.77 18.54 12.94
N ALA A 538 -13.46 19.57 13.42
CA ALA A 538 -14.72 19.45 14.15
C ALA A 538 -15.83 20.23 13.48
N LEU A 539 -17.05 19.69 13.47
CA LEU A 539 -18.23 20.37 12.96
C LEU A 539 -18.81 21.28 14.07
N ALA A 540 -18.74 22.59 13.88
CA ALA A 540 -19.23 23.60 14.81
C ALA A 540 -20.43 24.35 14.21
N GLY A 541 -21.64 23.95 14.60
CA GLY A 541 -22.90 24.55 14.12
C GLY A 541 -23.15 24.30 12.63
N LYS A 542 -22.75 25.26 11.78
CA LYS A 542 -23.02 25.25 10.33
C LYS A 542 -21.78 25.00 9.46
N ALA A 543 -20.59 24.89 10.04
CA ALA A 543 -19.36 24.73 9.28
C ALA A 543 -18.33 23.90 10.05
N TRP A 544 -17.45 23.24 9.30
CA TRP A 544 -16.29 22.57 9.85
C TRP A 544 -15.21 23.58 10.21
N GLU A 545 -14.54 23.37 11.34
CA GLU A 545 -13.36 24.13 11.74
C GLU A 545 -12.21 23.87 10.73
N PRO A 546 -11.25 24.79 10.56
CA PRO A 546 -10.08 24.53 9.73
C PRO A 546 -9.35 23.24 10.16
N PRO A 547 -9.01 22.33 9.22
CA PRO A 547 -8.31 21.10 9.57
C PRO A 547 -6.93 21.37 10.19
N LEU A 548 -6.61 20.64 11.26
CA LEU A 548 -5.34 20.72 11.96
C LEU A 548 -4.53 19.44 11.74
N PRO A 549 -3.24 19.52 11.34
CA PRO A 549 -2.40 18.34 11.21
C PRO A 549 -2.03 17.78 12.60
N LEU A 550 -2.08 16.46 12.76
CA LEU A 550 -1.53 15.79 13.94
C LEU A 550 0.00 15.73 13.82
N SER A 551 0.69 16.10 14.90
CA SER A 551 2.13 15.90 15.01
C SER A 551 2.45 14.40 14.92
N ARG A 552 3.62 14.05 14.42
CA ARG A 552 4.09 12.64 14.37
C ARG A 552 3.10 11.67 13.70
N SER A 553 2.44 12.09 12.61
CA SER A 553 1.44 11.26 11.91
C SER A 553 1.86 10.93 10.47
N ASP A 554 3.14 11.10 10.16
CA ASP A 554 3.74 10.71 8.90
C ASP A 554 3.82 9.18 8.76
N GLY A 555 3.35 8.63 7.64
CA GLY A 555 3.24 7.17 7.41
C GLY A 555 2.57 6.84 6.08
N LEU A 556 2.08 5.60 5.92
CA LEU A 556 1.33 5.11 4.75
C LEU A 556 -0.13 5.61 4.73
N LEU A 557 -0.73 5.74 3.56
CA LEU A 557 -2.13 6.08 3.34
C LEU A 557 -3.08 5.23 4.20
N ASP A 558 -2.95 3.89 4.26
CA ASP A 558 -3.78 3.03 5.12
C ASP A 558 -3.34 3.01 6.60
N HIS A 559 -3.19 4.20 7.21
CA HIS A 559 -3.10 4.36 8.66
C HIS A 559 -4.44 4.86 9.17
N ARG A 560 -5.03 4.15 10.14
CA ARG A 560 -6.39 4.43 10.62
C ARG A 560 -6.35 4.80 12.11
N PRO A 561 -6.53 6.07 12.50
CA PRO A 561 -6.51 6.46 13.90
C PRO A 561 -7.73 5.92 14.66
N ALA A 562 -7.55 5.58 15.93
CA ALA A 562 -8.65 5.31 16.85
C ALA A 562 -9.06 6.60 17.57
N LEU A 563 -10.33 7.00 17.42
CA LEU A 563 -10.91 8.15 18.10
C LEU A 563 -11.78 7.69 19.28
N VAL A 564 -11.49 8.18 20.48
CA VAL A 564 -12.21 7.79 21.69
C VAL A 564 -12.40 8.97 22.62
N ALA A 565 -13.59 9.12 23.21
CA ALA A 565 -13.90 10.17 24.18
C ALA A 565 -13.97 9.56 25.60
N PRO A 566 -12.95 9.75 26.44
CA PRO A 566 -13.04 9.42 27.86
C PRO A 566 -14.14 10.23 28.57
N SER A 567 -14.67 9.72 29.68
CA SER A 567 -15.77 10.37 30.40
C SER A 567 -15.39 11.70 31.08
N ASP A 568 -14.11 11.96 31.32
CA ASP A 568 -13.60 13.14 32.04
C ASP A 568 -12.50 13.92 31.29
N GLY A 569 -12.39 13.78 29.96
CA GLY A 569 -11.32 14.38 29.16
C GLY A 569 -11.74 14.93 27.78
N PRO A 570 -10.78 15.42 26.98
CA PRO A 570 -10.99 15.73 25.57
C PRO A 570 -11.16 14.45 24.74
N LEU A 571 -11.60 14.58 23.48
CA LEU A 571 -11.49 13.49 22.52
C LEU A 571 -10.01 13.16 22.31
N LEU A 572 -9.65 11.88 22.33
CA LEU A 572 -8.30 11.39 22.09
C LEU A 572 -8.20 10.73 20.72
N ALA A 573 -7.09 10.95 20.03
CA ALA A 573 -6.71 10.22 18.82
C ALA A 573 -5.46 9.38 19.10
N PHE A 574 -5.55 8.07 18.94
CA PHE A 574 -4.41 7.14 18.96
C PHE A 574 -4.05 6.73 17.54
N TYR A 575 -2.78 6.87 17.15
CA TYR A 575 -2.32 6.70 15.77
C TYR A 575 -0.86 6.26 15.70
N SER A 576 -0.44 5.65 14.59
CA SER A 576 0.92 5.21 14.33
C SER A 576 1.67 6.18 13.40
N SER A 577 2.99 6.19 13.49
CA SER A 577 3.87 6.87 12.54
C SER A 577 5.23 6.21 12.46
N ASP A 578 5.71 6.02 11.24
CA ASP A 578 7.02 5.45 10.96
C ASP A 578 8.17 6.46 11.06
N GLY A 579 7.82 7.73 11.30
CA GLY A 579 8.76 8.83 11.44
C GLY A 579 9.49 9.23 10.15
N ARG A 580 9.03 8.88 8.94
CA ARG A 580 9.68 9.23 7.66
C ARG A 580 9.98 10.72 7.42
N LEU A 581 9.29 11.63 8.11
CA LEU A 581 9.62 13.05 8.13
C LEU A 581 10.79 13.42 9.06
N ARG A 582 11.09 12.61 10.06
CA ARG A 582 12.07 12.92 11.13
C ARG A 582 13.27 11.97 11.13
N ARG A 583 13.09 10.76 10.63
CA ARG A 583 14.10 9.72 10.45
C ARG A 583 14.69 9.84 9.05
N GLU A 584 15.99 9.74 8.99
CA GLU A 584 16.79 10.27 7.89
C GLU A 584 16.82 9.31 6.70
N VAL A 585 16.74 9.87 5.49
CA VAL A 585 17.72 9.54 4.44
C VAL A 585 18.16 10.88 3.82
N GLU A 586 19.24 11.53 4.31
CA GLU A 586 19.85 12.66 3.60
C GLU A 586 20.59 12.06 2.42
N PHE A 587 19.91 12.05 1.28
CA PHE A 587 20.50 11.71 0.00
C PHE A 587 21.53 12.77 -0.40
N ASN A 588 22.75 12.64 0.11
CA ASN A 588 23.87 13.40 -0.42
C ASN A 588 24.12 12.99 -1.90
N PRO A 589 24.83 13.80 -2.72
CA PRO A 589 25.03 13.48 -4.13
C PRO A 589 25.68 12.12 -4.41
N GLU A 590 26.43 11.57 -3.46
CA GLU A 590 27.12 10.29 -3.56
C GLU A 590 26.18 9.12 -3.25
N LEU A 591 25.40 9.21 -2.17
CA LEU A 591 24.30 8.28 -1.87
C LEU A 591 23.23 8.31 -2.97
N ASN A 592 22.90 9.48 -3.51
CA ASN A 592 22.07 9.59 -4.70
C ASN A 592 22.66 8.82 -5.89
N ARG A 593 23.95 8.95 -6.18
CA ARG A 593 24.57 8.22 -7.29
C ARG A 593 24.49 6.70 -7.08
N LYS A 594 24.72 6.24 -5.85
CA LYS A 594 24.69 4.83 -5.48
C LYS A 594 23.27 4.26 -5.51
N PHE A 595 22.32 4.85 -4.80
CA PHE A 595 20.92 4.39 -4.79
C PHE A 595 20.17 4.58 -6.13
N TRP A 596 20.31 5.71 -6.84
CA TRP A 596 19.60 5.92 -8.13
C TRP A 596 20.20 5.10 -9.28
N THR A 597 21.34 4.44 -9.06
CA THR A 597 21.78 3.35 -9.95
C THR A 597 21.16 2.00 -9.57
N HIS A 598 20.12 2.02 -8.71
CA HIS A 598 19.31 0.89 -8.27
C HIS A 598 20.11 -0.15 -7.47
N GLN A 599 21.07 0.32 -6.67
CA GLN A 599 22.00 -0.49 -5.87
C GLN A 599 21.40 -1.05 -4.56
N GLY A 600 20.08 -1.09 -4.37
CA GLY A 600 19.44 -1.50 -3.09
C GLY A 600 19.71 -0.52 -1.92
N THR A 601 19.42 -0.95 -0.70
CA THR A 601 19.73 -0.18 0.53
C THR A 601 21.24 -0.27 0.83
N PRO A 602 22.02 0.83 0.75
CA PRO A 602 23.43 0.85 1.05
C PRO A 602 23.68 0.57 2.52
N SER A 603 24.85 -0.02 2.77
CA SER A 603 25.29 -0.42 4.09
C SER A 603 25.43 0.76 5.06
N GLY A 604 25.00 0.55 6.31
CA GLY A 604 25.12 1.51 7.39
C GLY A 604 24.13 2.69 7.33
N ALA A 605 23.09 2.62 6.49
CA ALA A 605 21.96 3.54 6.58
C ALA A 605 21.14 3.21 7.83
N ASP A 606 21.13 4.10 8.83
CA ASP A 606 20.27 4.00 10.02
C ASP A 606 18.82 4.26 9.58
N SER A 607 18.19 3.25 8.99
CA SER A 607 16.92 3.36 8.28
C SER A 607 15.73 2.82 9.06
N ALA A 608 15.87 2.78 10.40
CA ALA A 608 14.92 2.18 11.31
C ALA A 608 13.62 3.00 11.40
N PHE A 609 12.83 2.97 10.33
CA PHE A 609 11.43 3.31 10.33
C PHE A 609 10.71 2.24 11.14
N ASN A 610 10.12 2.70 12.23
CA ASN A 610 9.33 1.90 13.13
C ASN A 610 8.04 2.65 13.32
N GLU A 611 6.93 1.97 13.10
CA GLU A 611 5.64 2.46 13.52
C GLU A 611 5.66 2.62 15.04
N ASP A 612 5.71 3.87 15.50
CA ASP A 612 5.62 4.22 16.90
C ASP A 612 4.18 4.65 17.21
N LEU A 613 3.61 4.14 18.30
CA LEU A 613 2.28 4.58 18.72
C LEU A 613 2.29 5.97 19.38
N GLN A 614 1.40 6.83 18.94
CA GLN A 614 1.20 8.21 19.39
C GLN A 614 -0.20 8.41 19.99
N VAL A 615 -0.35 9.47 20.77
CA VAL A 615 -1.66 10.01 21.16
C VAL A 615 -1.70 11.53 21.05
N ALA A 616 -2.84 12.07 20.63
CA ALA A 616 -3.11 13.50 20.64
C ALA A 616 -4.42 13.83 21.37
N ALA A 617 -4.44 14.96 22.08
CA ALA A 617 -5.65 15.53 22.68
C ALA A 617 -6.32 16.49 21.69
N LEU A 618 -7.58 16.22 21.35
CA LEU A 618 -8.36 17.02 20.40
C LEU A 618 -9.28 17.96 21.17
N THR A 619 -9.08 19.26 20.98
CA THR A 619 -9.90 20.31 21.60
C THR A 619 -10.47 21.24 20.54
N PRO A 620 -11.76 21.61 20.62
CA PRO A 620 -12.37 22.47 19.61
C PRO A 620 -11.73 23.86 19.62
N LEU A 621 -11.61 24.48 18.46
CA LEU A 621 -11.11 25.85 18.34
C LEU A 621 -12.14 26.84 18.91
N SER A 622 -13.42 26.63 18.59
CA SER A 622 -14.53 27.48 19.04
C SER A 622 -15.07 27.08 20.42
N LYS A 623 -14.72 27.83 21.47
CA LYS A 623 -15.33 27.66 22.81
C LYS A 623 -16.77 28.19 22.80
N GLY A 624 -17.74 27.33 23.08
CA GLY A 624 -19.17 27.70 23.22
C GLY A 624 -20.00 27.75 21.92
N GLY A 625 -19.45 27.28 20.78
CA GLY A 625 -20.22 27.09 19.56
C GLY A 625 -21.32 26.04 19.71
N SER A 626 -22.40 26.15 18.92
CA SER A 626 -23.47 25.13 18.88
C SER A 626 -22.87 23.77 18.53
N VAL A 627 -23.07 22.79 19.41
CA VAL A 627 -22.73 21.39 19.18
C VAL A 627 -23.77 20.65 18.35
N ASP A 628 -24.95 21.25 18.14
CA ASP A 628 -25.95 20.68 17.24
C ASP A 628 -25.64 21.09 15.78
N PRO A 629 -25.25 20.13 14.92
CA PRO A 629 -24.96 20.40 13.52
C PRO A 629 -26.24 20.68 12.72
N THR A 630 -26.12 21.52 11.69
CA THR A 630 -27.22 21.89 10.77
C THR A 630 -26.97 21.28 9.37
N PRO A 631 -27.27 19.99 9.15
CA PRO A 631 -27.18 19.39 7.82
C PRO A 631 -28.30 19.93 6.92
N THR A 632 -28.10 19.90 5.61
CA THR A 632 -29.05 20.42 4.61
C THR A 632 -29.71 19.29 3.85
N ASP A 633 -30.88 19.57 3.25
CA ASP A 633 -31.50 18.63 2.32
C ASP A 633 -30.53 18.29 1.20
N ARG A 634 -30.50 17.00 0.84
CA ARG A 634 -29.63 16.49 -0.21
C ARG A 634 -29.93 17.20 -1.52
N VAL A 635 -28.88 17.72 -2.16
CA VAL A 635 -28.97 18.10 -3.56
C VAL A 635 -28.65 16.85 -4.36
N ALA A 636 -29.62 16.30 -5.08
CA ALA A 636 -29.37 15.15 -5.94
C ALA A 636 -28.33 15.54 -7.00
N ALA A 637 -27.18 14.87 -7.00
CA ALA A 637 -26.22 14.96 -8.09
C ALA A 637 -26.65 13.97 -9.17
N GLU A 638 -27.00 14.49 -10.35
CA GLU A 638 -27.19 13.70 -11.57
C GLU A 638 -25.81 13.51 -12.25
N ASP A 639 -24.99 12.60 -11.73
CA ASP A 639 -23.78 12.16 -12.44
C ASP A 639 -24.04 10.77 -13.06
N GLU A 640 -24.76 10.74 -14.18
CA GLU A 640 -24.80 9.55 -15.05
C GLU A 640 -23.47 9.49 -15.81
N THR A 641 -22.50 8.75 -15.28
CA THR A 641 -21.30 8.38 -16.04
C THR A 641 -21.50 6.98 -16.60
N PRO A 642 -21.55 6.79 -17.93
CA PRO A 642 -21.69 5.46 -18.52
C PRO A 642 -20.50 4.56 -18.16
N ASP A 643 -20.79 3.28 -17.98
CA ASP A 643 -19.76 2.25 -17.82
C ASP A 643 -18.82 2.23 -19.03
N VAL A 644 -17.51 2.11 -18.78
CA VAL A 644 -16.51 1.97 -19.86
C VAL A 644 -16.72 0.67 -20.64
N HIS A 645 -17.09 -0.40 -19.93
CA HIS A 645 -17.23 -1.77 -20.45
C HIS A 645 -18.57 -2.39 -20.03
N PRO A 646 -19.69 -2.02 -20.69
CA PRO A 646 -21.02 -2.50 -20.31
C PRO A 646 -21.19 -4.03 -20.44
N ASP A 647 -20.40 -4.69 -21.28
CA ASP A 647 -20.47 -6.14 -21.54
C ASP A 647 -19.43 -6.95 -20.75
N GLU A 648 -18.65 -6.33 -19.86
CA GLU A 648 -17.48 -6.96 -19.22
C GLU A 648 -17.85 -8.24 -18.46
N SER A 649 -18.99 -8.26 -17.77
CA SER A 649 -19.43 -9.46 -17.04
C SER A 649 -19.60 -10.66 -17.97
N ALA A 650 -20.04 -10.46 -19.22
CA ALA A 650 -20.17 -11.51 -20.21
C ALA A 650 -18.80 -11.90 -20.78
N ASP A 651 -17.90 -10.93 -20.99
CA ASP A 651 -16.54 -11.17 -21.43
C ASP A 651 -15.73 -12.00 -20.42
N VAL A 652 -15.80 -11.65 -19.14
CA VAL A 652 -15.16 -12.40 -18.05
C VAL A 652 -15.75 -13.79 -17.91
N SER A 653 -17.07 -13.94 -18.01
CA SER A 653 -17.71 -15.27 -17.97
C SER A 653 -17.24 -16.15 -19.13
N ARG A 654 -17.15 -15.59 -20.34
CA ARG A 654 -16.60 -16.30 -21.52
C ARG A 654 -15.17 -16.79 -21.27
N MET A 655 -14.32 -15.96 -20.69
CA MET A 655 -12.93 -16.34 -20.36
C MET A 655 -12.89 -17.48 -19.35
N ARG A 656 -13.68 -17.36 -18.27
CA ARG A 656 -13.77 -18.35 -17.18
C ARG A 656 -14.40 -19.68 -17.59
N ASP A 657 -15.29 -19.68 -18.58
CA ASP A 657 -15.96 -20.89 -19.08
C ASP A 657 -15.12 -21.65 -20.12
N HIS A 658 -14.19 -20.96 -20.81
CA HIS A 658 -13.39 -21.60 -21.85
C HIS A 658 -12.44 -22.65 -21.27
N ARG A 659 -12.37 -23.80 -21.94
CA ARG A 659 -11.48 -24.91 -21.58
C ARG A 659 -10.66 -25.32 -22.79
N ILE A 660 -9.37 -25.52 -22.58
CA ILE A 660 -8.44 -26.03 -23.59
C ILE A 660 -8.18 -27.51 -23.27
N GLN A 661 -8.44 -28.37 -24.26
CA GLN A 661 -8.14 -29.81 -24.18
C GLN A 661 -6.92 -30.12 -25.04
N ALA A 662 -5.85 -30.58 -24.40
CA ALA A 662 -4.56 -30.84 -25.05
C ALA A 662 -3.72 -31.82 -24.20
N GLY A 663 -3.04 -32.78 -24.83
CA GLY A 663 -2.13 -33.71 -24.14
C GLY A 663 -2.77 -34.52 -23.00
N GLY A 664 -4.06 -34.86 -23.12
CA GLY A 664 -4.81 -35.56 -22.06
C GLY A 664 -5.17 -34.70 -20.83
N LYS A 665 -4.94 -33.40 -20.89
CA LYS A 665 -5.20 -32.43 -19.81
C LYS A 665 -6.29 -31.44 -20.20
N THR A 666 -6.92 -30.89 -19.17
CA THR A 666 -7.88 -29.78 -19.28
C THR A 666 -7.28 -28.54 -18.63
N TYR A 667 -7.13 -27.49 -19.42
CA TYR A 667 -6.66 -26.18 -18.94
C TYR A 667 -7.79 -25.16 -18.92
N ARG A 668 -7.66 -24.17 -18.05
CA ARG A 668 -8.51 -22.99 -17.93
C ARG A 668 -7.67 -21.72 -18.14
N LEU A 669 -8.34 -20.64 -18.52
CA LEU A 669 -7.73 -19.32 -18.62
C LEU A 669 -7.87 -18.63 -17.26
N ILE A 670 -6.75 -18.28 -16.64
CA ILE A 670 -6.67 -17.63 -15.33
C ILE A 670 -6.17 -16.21 -15.56
N ARG A 671 -7.09 -15.25 -15.53
CA ARG A 671 -6.81 -13.84 -15.86
C ARG A 671 -6.28 -13.09 -14.65
N GLY A 672 -5.23 -12.30 -14.84
CA GLY A 672 -4.67 -11.52 -13.74
C GLY A 672 -3.62 -10.51 -14.18
N ASP A 673 -2.80 -10.12 -13.22
CA ASP A 673 -1.77 -9.10 -13.38
C ASP A 673 -0.50 -9.48 -12.60
N PHE A 674 0.64 -9.42 -13.29
CA PHE A 674 1.95 -9.83 -12.77
C PHE A 674 2.71 -8.65 -12.18
N HIS A 675 2.40 -7.41 -12.57
CA HIS A 675 3.16 -6.22 -12.21
C HIS A 675 2.23 -5.09 -11.80
N ARG A 676 2.07 -4.91 -10.49
CA ARG A 676 1.33 -3.80 -9.90
C ARG A 676 2.01 -3.23 -8.66
N HIS A 677 2.22 -1.93 -8.67
CA HIS A 677 2.61 -1.17 -7.50
C HIS A 677 1.42 -0.72 -6.65
N THR A 678 1.73 -0.38 -5.41
CA THR A 678 0.89 0.31 -4.45
C THR A 678 1.66 1.47 -3.84
N GLU A 679 1.03 2.13 -2.88
CA GLU A 679 1.62 3.18 -2.08
C GLU A 679 2.90 2.79 -1.35
N ILE A 680 3.21 1.50 -1.16
CA ILE A 680 4.42 1.02 -0.50
C ILE A 680 5.64 1.22 -1.40
N SER A 681 5.45 1.16 -2.71
CA SER A 681 6.49 1.48 -3.69
C SER A 681 6.95 2.92 -3.52
N MET A 682 8.26 3.18 -3.55
CA MET A 682 8.81 4.53 -3.35
C MET A 682 8.32 5.56 -4.39
N ASP A 683 7.88 5.10 -5.56
CA ASP A 683 7.30 5.90 -6.64
C ASP A 683 5.77 5.76 -6.75
N GLY A 684 5.14 4.93 -5.91
CA GLY A 684 3.74 4.52 -5.99
C GLY A 684 2.72 5.43 -5.32
N GLY A 685 3.07 6.69 -5.06
CA GLY A 685 2.19 7.66 -4.40
C GLY A 685 0.86 7.98 -5.10
N SER A 686 0.62 7.43 -6.30
CA SER A 686 -0.64 7.56 -7.05
C SER A 686 -1.27 6.19 -7.39
N ASP A 687 -0.74 5.10 -6.83
CA ASP A 687 -1.14 3.73 -7.17
C ASP A 687 -2.18 3.15 -6.19
N GLY A 688 -2.47 3.87 -5.10
CA GLY A 688 -3.44 3.48 -4.08
C GLY A 688 -2.85 2.56 -3.01
N SER A 689 -3.63 2.27 -1.98
CA SER A 689 -3.24 1.39 -0.87
C SER A 689 -3.20 -0.10 -1.26
N LEU A 690 -2.64 -0.96 -0.41
CA LEU A 690 -2.77 -2.42 -0.56
C LEU A 690 -4.24 -2.84 -0.67
N GLU A 691 -5.13 -2.26 0.16
CA GLU A 691 -6.57 -2.53 0.08
C GLU A 691 -7.17 -2.10 -1.26
N ASP A 692 -6.75 -0.95 -1.83
CA ASP A 692 -7.18 -0.51 -3.16
C ASP A 692 -6.76 -1.51 -4.24
N MET A 693 -5.56 -2.08 -4.16
CA MET A 693 -5.10 -3.12 -5.09
C MET A 693 -6.00 -4.37 -5.04
N TRP A 694 -6.34 -4.85 -3.84
CA TRP A 694 -7.18 -6.04 -3.69
C TRP A 694 -8.62 -5.78 -4.14
N ARG A 695 -9.20 -4.63 -3.80
CA ARG A 695 -10.50 -4.16 -4.30
C ARG A 695 -10.52 -4.07 -5.83
N TYR A 696 -9.45 -3.56 -6.42
CA TYR A 696 -9.29 -3.53 -7.87
C TYR A 696 -9.27 -4.93 -8.46
N ALA A 697 -8.46 -5.84 -7.91
CA ALA A 697 -8.35 -7.21 -8.42
C ALA A 697 -9.68 -7.96 -8.35
N LEU A 698 -10.35 -7.93 -7.19
CA LEU A 698 -11.53 -8.75 -6.89
C LEU A 698 -12.79 -8.20 -7.56
N ASP A 699 -12.96 -6.87 -7.57
CA ASP A 699 -14.21 -6.23 -7.98
C ASP A 699 -14.06 -5.51 -9.33
N ALA A 700 -13.23 -4.46 -9.38
CA ALA A 700 -13.18 -3.57 -10.54
C ALA A 700 -12.60 -4.23 -11.79
N ALA A 701 -11.53 -5.01 -11.66
CA ALA A 701 -10.96 -5.77 -12.76
C ALA A 701 -11.54 -7.18 -12.84
N SER A 702 -12.13 -7.71 -11.77
CA SER A 702 -12.66 -9.10 -11.68
C SER A 702 -11.62 -10.18 -12.06
N PHE A 703 -10.35 -9.97 -11.71
CA PHE A 703 -9.27 -10.92 -11.94
C PHE A 703 -9.49 -12.23 -11.19
N ASP A 704 -8.83 -13.29 -11.69
CA ASP A 704 -8.75 -14.60 -11.07
C ASP A 704 -7.47 -14.74 -10.23
N TRP A 705 -6.45 -13.93 -10.51
CA TRP A 705 -5.20 -13.88 -9.74
C TRP A 705 -4.52 -12.51 -9.79
N MET A 706 -3.69 -12.20 -8.80
CA MET A 706 -2.84 -11.00 -8.80
C MET A 706 -1.69 -11.13 -7.80
N GLY A 707 -0.56 -10.49 -8.07
CA GLY A 707 0.52 -10.29 -7.11
C GLY A 707 0.84 -8.82 -6.86
N ASN A 708 1.35 -8.50 -5.67
CA ASN A 708 1.93 -7.19 -5.36
C ASN A 708 3.36 -7.13 -5.88
N ALA A 709 3.71 -6.14 -6.69
CA ALA A 709 5.04 -5.98 -7.26
C ALA A 709 5.68 -4.66 -6.80
N ASP A 710 5.48 -4.27 -5.55
CA ASP A 710 6.20 -3.13 -4.98
C ASP A 710 7.71 -3.35 -5.04
N HIS A 711 8.48 -2.28 -5.28
CA HIS A 711 9.94 -2.34 -5.32
C HIS A 711 10.47 -2.90 -4.00
N ASP A 712 10.99 -4.11 -4.07
CA ASP A 712 11.47 -4.91 -2.93
C ASP A 712 10.50 -4.92 -1.73
N ASN A 713 9.19 -4.89 -1.96
CA ASN A 713 8.16 -4.77 -0.92
C ASN A 713 8.39 -3.60 0.06
N GLY A 714 8.80 -2.45 -0.46
CA GLY A 714 9.12 -1.25 0.32
C GLY A 714 10.61 -1.10 0.60
N GLY A 715 11.46 -1.40 -0.39
CA GLY A 715 12.91 -1.23 -0.29
C GLY A 715 13.63 -2.29 0.56
N GLY A 716 13.06 -3.50 0.66
CA GLY A 716 13.62 -4.61 1.42
C GLY A 716 13.42 -4.49 2.94
N LYS A 717 12.40 -3.73 3.38
CA LYS A 717 12.07 -3.56 4.79
C LYS A 717 11.17 -4.65 5.31
N GLU A 718 11.49 -5.12 6.51
CA GLU A 718 10.80 -6.27 7.10
C GLU A 718 9.30 -6.03 7.31
N TYR A 719 8.93 -4.88 7.87
CA TYR A 719 7.53 -4.65 8.25
C TYR A 719 6.60 -4.56 7.04
N THR A 720 7.01 -3.85 5.99
CA THR A 720 6.21 -3.73 4.76
C THR A 720 6.20 -5.02 3.98
N TRP A 721 7.31 -5.76 3.93
CA TRP A 721 7.32 -7.12 3.42
C TRP A 721 6.31 -7.99 4.18
N TRP A 722 6.30 -7.93 5.51
CA TRP A 722 5.36 -8.69 6.34
C TRP A 722 3.89 -8.32 6.08
N LEU A 723 3.57 -7.03 5.95
CA LEU A 723 2.23 -6.55 5.58
C LEU A 723 1.79 -7.06 4.21
N VAL A 724 2.68 -7.04 3.21
CA VAL A 724 2.42 -7.61 1.87
C VAL A 724 2.17 -9.13 1.97
N GLN A 725 3.02 -9.88 2.67
CA GLN A 725 2.85 -11.33 2.84
C GLN A 725 1.51 -11.67 3.53
N LYS A 726 1.17 -10.92 4.58
CA LYS A 726 -0.06 -11.14 5.35
C LYS A 726 -1.31 -10.86 4.54
N THR A 727 -1.37 -9.72 3.87
CA THR A 727 -2.53 -9.36 3.05
C THR A 727 -2.66 -10.26 1.82
N THR A 728 -1.54 -10.75 1.25
CA THR A 728 -1.57 -11.78 0.21
C THR A 728 -2.33 -13.01 0.71
N ASP A 729 -2.03 -13.54 1.89
CA ASP A 729 -2.81 -14.67 2.44
C ASP A 729 -4.26 -14.32 2.81
N LEU A 730 -4.51 -13.13 3.35
CA LEU A 730 -5.84 -12.70 3.78
C LEU A 730 -6.86 -12.72 2.63
N TYR A 731 -6.45 -12.30 1.43
CA TYR A 731 -7.30 -12.24 0.24
C TYR A 731 -7.19 -13.48 -0.66
N ASN A 732 -6.44 -14.51 -0.25
CA ASN A 732 -6.42 -15.78 -0.97
C ASN A 732 -7.71 -16.56 -0.70
N GLY A 733 -8.46 -16.93 -1.74
CA GLY A 733 -9.76 -17.58 -1.55
C GLY A 733 -10.19 -18.46 -2.71
N GLU A 734 -11.41 -18.98 -2.62
CA GLU A 734 -11.98 -19.96 -3.58
C GLU A 734 -12.04 -19.44 -5.02
N LYS A 735 -12.33 -18.14 -5.21
CA LYS A 735 -12.53 -17.51 -6.53
C LYS A 735 -11.35 -16.66 -7.00
N PHE A 736 -10.33 -16.49 -6.17
CA PHE A 736 -9.23 -15.57 -6.44
C PHE A 736 -7.94 -16.04 -5.77
N THR A 737 -6.86 -16.04 -6.54
CA THR A 737 -5.55 -16.49 -6.08
C THR A 737 -4.56 -15.34 -6.04
N SER A 738 -4.26 -14.92 -4.82
CA SER A 738 -3.16 -14.01 -4.55
C SER A 738 -1.80 -14.71 -4.76
N MET A 739 -0.84 -14.05 -5.38
CA MET A 739 0.52 -14.55 -5.60
C MET A 739 1.56 -13.74 -4.83
N PHE A 740 2.61 -14.39 -4.33
CA PHE A 740 3.73 -13.70 -3.70
C PHE A 740 4.68 -13.20 -4.78
N THR A 741 4.68 -11.91 -5.02
CA THR A 741 5.57 -11.26 -5.98
C THR A 741 6.30 -10.08 -5.33
N TYR A 742 7.33 -9.58 -6.01
CA TYR A 742 7.94 -8.28 -5.75
C TYR A 742 8.69 -7.81 -7.00
N GLU A 743 8.93 -6.50 -7.12
CA GLU A 743 9.80 -5.98 -8.16
C GLU A 743 11.24 -5.85 -7.65
N ARG A 744 12.19 -6.50 -8.35
CA ARG A 744 13.62 -6.24 -8.21
C ARG A 744 14.06 -5.25 -9.28
N SER A 745 14.32 -4.02 -8.88
CA SER A 745 14.67 -2.91 -9.76
C SER A 745 16.19 -2.82 -9.95
N ASN A 746 16.68 -2.96 -11.18
CA ASN A 746 18.10 -2.82 -11.56
C ASN A 746 18.24 -2.02 -12.87
N ALA A 747 19.08 -1.00 -12.90
CA ALA A 747 19.26 -0.20 -14.12
C ALA A 747 19.80 -1.03 -15.32
N TYR A 748 19.55 -0.55 -16.54
CA TYR A 748 20.14 -1.10 -17.76
C TYR A 748 21.69 -1.14 -17.65
N PRO A 749 22.36 -2.25 -18.01
CA PRO A 749 21.84 -3.38 -18.79
C PRO A 749 21.31 -4.57 -17.97
N HIS A 750 21.37 -4.54 -16.64
CA HIS A 750 20.95 -5.68 -15.83
C HIS A 750 19.44 -5.86 -15.87
N GLY A 751 18.67 -4.77 -15.75
CA GLY A 751 17.23 -4.72 -15.97
C GLY A 751 16.37 -5.14 -14.77
N HIS A 752 15.20 -4.52 -14.64
CA HIS A 752 14.20 -4.82 -13.64
C HIS A 752 13.59 -6.20 -13.89
N ARG A 753 13.29 -6.92 -12.80
CA ARG A 753 12.67 -8.24 -12.82
C ARG A 753 11.57 -8.32 -11.77
N ASN A 754 10.38 -8.72 -12.20
CA ASN A 754 9.33 -9.11 -11.27
C ASN A 754 9.56 -10.56 -10.86
N VAL A 755 9.72 -10.80 -9.57
CA VAL A 755 9.97 -12.13 -8.98
C VAL A 755 8.66 -12.70 -8.46
N MET A 756 8.48 -14.01 -8.57
CA MET A 756 7.28 -14.73 -8.11
C MET A 756 7.64 -16.00 -7.35
N PHE A 757 6.89 -16.28 -6.29
CA PHE A 757 6.87 -17.54 -5.57
C PHE A 757 5.44 -18.05 -5.38
N ALA A 758 5.26 -19.37 -5.40
CA ALA A 758 4.02 -20.00 -4.95
C ALA A 758 3.92 -20.05 -3.41
N GLN A 759 5.05 -19.97 -2.71
CA GLN A 759 5.14 -20.11 -1.25
C GLN A 759 5.36 -18.77 -0.53
N ARG A 760 4.77 -18.65 0.66
CA ARG A 760 4.95 -17.51 1.57
C ARG A 760 6.33 -17.51 2.20
N GLY A 761 6.77 -16.35 2.67
CA GLY A 761 7.83 -16.24 3.67
C GLY A 761 9.23 -16.15 3.08
N ILE A 762 9.34 -15.89 1.78
CA ILE A 762 10.61 -15.62 1.13
C ILE A 762 10.79 -14.10 1.01
N ARG A 763 11.86 -13.57 1.60
CA ARG A 763 12.26 -12.16 1.55
C ARG A 763 12.85 -11.79 0.21
N THR A 764 12.72 -10.52 -0.15
CA THR A 764 13.33 -9.94 -1.34
C THR A 764 14.85 -10.01 -1.27
N LEU A 765 15.50 -10.33 -2.39
CA LEU A 765 16.96 -10.41 -2.46
C LEU A 765 17.58 -8.99 -2.57
N PRO A 766 18.66 -8.63 -1.85
CA PRO A 766 19.45 -7.42 -2.08
C PRO A 766 20.31 -7.48 -3.35
N ARG A 767 20.90 -6.35 -3.76
CA ARG A 767 21.81 -6.30 -4.93
C ARG A 767 23.22 -6.67 -4.55
N LEU A 768 23.96 -7.30 -5.46
CA LEU A 768 25.41 -7.45 -5.42
C LEU A 768 26.04 -6.23 -6.09
N VAL A 769 26.88 -5.51 -5.33
CA VAL A 769 27.38 -4.18 -5.72
C VAL A 769 28.88 -4.02 -5.47
N ASP A 770 29.50 -3.09 -6.21
CA ASP A 770 30.86 -2.59 -5.99
C ASP A 770 30.92 -1.05 -5.95
N GLU A 771 32.10 -0.44 -6.09
CA GLU A 771 32.26 1.01 -6.09
C GLU A 771 31.56 1.73 -7.28
N THR A 772 31.21 0.97 -8.32
CA THR A 772 30.68 1.46 -9.59
C THR A 772 29.18 1.22 -9.74
N GLY A 773 28.62 0.18 -9.13
CA GLY A 773 27.31 -0.29 -9.57
C GLY A 773 26.87 -1.61 -8.96
N VAL A 774 25.66 -2.02 -9.37
CA VAL A 774 25.33 -3.43 -9.49
C VAL A 774 26.31 -4.06 -10.48
N VAL A 775 26.83 -5.25 -10.17
CA VAL A 775 27.80 -5.97 -11.00
C VAL A 775 27.12 -7.02 -11.89
N ASP A 776 27.78 -7.46 -12.96
CA ASP A 776 27.23 -8.47 -13.90
C ASP A 776 26.84 -9.78 -13.16
N GLU A 777 27.60 -10.19 -12.14
CA GLU A 777 27.31 -11.36 -11.30
C GLU A 777 26.01 -11.26 -10.47
N ASP A 778 25.36 -10.09 -10.37
CA ASP A 778 24.08 -9.93 -9.66
C ASP A 778 22.95 -10.77 -10.27
N THR A 779 22.87 -10.83 -11.61
CA THR A 779 21.80 -11.57 -12.29
C THR A 779 21.97 -13.09 -12.11
N PRO A 780 23.16 -13.68 -12.31
CA PRO A 780 23.43 -15.06 -11.91
C PRO A 780 23.19 -15.34 -10.42
N MET A 781 23.47 -14.39 -9.53
CA MET A 781 23.15 -14.53 -8.10
C MET A 781 21.64 -14.63 -7.85
N LEU A 782 20.83 -13.82 -8.54
CA LEU A 782 19.37 -13.92 -8.48
C LEU A 782 18.89 -15.31 -8.90
N TYR A 783 19.42 -15.90 -9.97
CA TYR A 783 19.01 -17.24 -10.40
C TYR A 783 19.37 -18.34 -9.40
N ASP A 784 20.52 -18.28 -8.74
CA ASP A 784 20.86 -19.23 -7.69
C ASP A 784 19.89 -19.11 -6.50
N TYR A 785 19.48 -17.89 -6.17
CA TYR A 785 18.45 -17.62 -5.16
C TYR A 785 17.08 -18.20 -5.57
N LEU A 786 16.65 -17.99 -6.82
CA LEU A 786 15.40 -18.54 -7.34
C LEU A 786 15.43 -20.07 -7.40
N LYS A 787 16.59 -20.66 -7.70
CA LYS A 787 16.80 -22.10 -7.64
C LYS A 787 16.65 -22.65 -6.22
N GLU A 788 17.25 -21.99 -5.24
CA GLU A 788 17.19 -22.42 -3.83
C GLU A 788 15.76 -22.36 -3.27
N HIS A 789 14.99 -21.33 -3.65
CA HIS A 789 13.64 -21.08 -3.12
C HIS A 789 12.49 -21.46 -4.06
N ASN A 790 12.78 -22.16 -5.17
CA ASN A 790 11.81 -22.52 -6.21
C ASN A 790 10.97 -21.30 -6.68
N GLY A 791 11.65 -20.22 -7.03
CA GLY A 791 11.05 -19.02 -7.62
C GLY A 791 11.26 -18.94 -9.12
N LEU A 792 10.60 -17.95 -9.73
CA LEU A 792 10.84 -17.50 -11.10
C LEU A 792 10.82 -15.98 -11.16
N CYS A 793 11.26 -15.42 -12.27
CA CYS A 793 11.11 -14.01 -12.56
C CYS A 793 10.74 -13.73 -14.02
N ALA A 794 10.35 -12.49 -14.29
CA ALA A 794 10.12 -11.97 -15.63
C ALA A 794 10.78 -10.60 -15.77
N SER A 795 11.60 -10.43 -16.81
CA SER A 795 12.08 -9.10 -17.21
C SER A 795 10.91 -8.26 -17.70
N HIS A 796 10.91 -6.99 -17.31
CA HIS A 796 9.86 -6.04 -17.66
C HIS A 796 10.44 -4.74 -18.20
N THR A 797 9.65 -4.01 -18.99
CA THR A 797 10.09 -2.79 -19.71
C THR A 797 11.43 -2.92 -20.44
N SER A 798 11.66 -4.09 -21.02
CA SER A 798 12.98 -4.55 -21.47
C SER A 798 13.68 -3.58 -22.44
N GLY A 799 12.92 -2.85 -23.26
CA GLY A 799 13.43 -1.84 -24.19
C GLY A 799 13.74 -0.46 -23.60
N THR A 800 13.77 -0.29 -22.27
CA THR A 800 13.92 1.01 -21.58
C THR A 800 15.20 1.13 -20.74
N GLY A 801 15.40 2.27 -20.06
CA GLY A 801 16.51 2.45 -19.11
C GLY A 801 16.46 1.55 -17.88
N MET A 802 15.31 0.90 -17.65
CA MET A 802 15.06 -0.10 -16.63
C MET A 802 15.14 -1.52 -17.20
N GLY A 803 15.43 -1.67 -18.50
CA GLY A 803 15.43 -2.95 -19.20
C GLY A 803 16.79 -3.63 -19.27
N THR A 804 16.89 -4.66 -20.11
CA THR A 804 18.09 -5.50 -20.26
C THR A 804 18.56 -5.57 -21.71
N ASP A 805 19.80 -6.02 -21.95
CA ASP A 805 20.29 -6.39 -23.27
C ASP A 805 20.41 -7.90 -23.49
N TRP A 806 19.79 -8.68 -22.59
CA TRP A 806 19.64 -10.14 -22.67
C TRP A 806 20.91 -10.96 -22.50
N ARG A 807 22.05 -10.36 -22.13
CA ARG A 807 23.33 -11.07 -22.02
C ARG A 807 23.35 -12.20 -20.96
N ASP A 808 22.61 -12.03 -19.86
CA ASP A 808 22.66 -12.90 -18.67
C ASP A 808 21.30 -13.57 -18.40
N VAL A 809 20.54 -13.92 -19.44
CA VAL A 809 19.22 -14.55 -19.29
C VAL A 809 19.36 -16.06 -19.10
N ASN A 810 18.74 -16.60 -18.07
CA ASN A 810 18.54 -18.05 -17.94
C ASN A 810 17.04 -18.37 -17.98
N PRO A 811 16.51 -18.87 -19.12
CA PRO A 811 15.08 -19.18 -19.28
C PRO A 811 14.54 -20.26 -18.33
N GLU A 812 15.38 -20.98 -17.59
CA GLU A 812 14.93 -21.87 -16.52
C GLU A 812 14.29 -21.10 -15.35
N PHE A 813 14.84 -19.92 -15.03
CA PHE A 813 14.40 -19.06 -13.92
C PHE A 813 13.75 -17.76 -14.39
N GLU A 814 14.02 -17.34 -15.63
CA GLU A 814 13.38 -16.22 -16.32
C GLU A 814 12.62 -16.71 -17.56
N PRO A 815 11.57 -17.55 -17.41
CA PRO A 815 10.87 -18.15 -18.55
C PRO A 815 9.98 -17.16 -19.30
N MET A 816 9.76 -15.97 -18.76
CA MET A 816 8.71 -15.04 -19.17
C MET A 816 9.25 -13.63 -19.40
N VAL A 817 8.62 -12.90 -20.32
CA VAL A 817 8.87 -11.47 -20.52
C VAL A 817 7.57 -10.68 -20.59
N GLU A 818 7.57 -9.51 -19.97
CA GLU A 818 6.55 -8.50 -20.20
C GLU A 818 6.69 -7.92 -21.62
N ILE A 819 5.85 -8.38 -22.55
CA ILE A 819 5.87 -7.90 -23.94
C ILE A 819 5.18 -6.54 -24.08
N PHE A 820 4.28 -6.20 -23.15
CA PHE A 820 3.54 -4.95 -23.09
C PHE A 820 3.30 -4.55 -21.64
N GLN A 821 3.55 -3.26 -21.35
CA GLN A 821 3.19 -2.66 -20.07
C GLN A 821 2.21 -1.50 -20.28
N GLY A 822 1.13 -1.48 -19.51
CA GLY A 822 0.06 -0.49 -19.66
C GLY A 822 0.47 0.94 -19.31
N HIS A 823 1.42 1.17 -18.40
CA HIS A 823 1.93 2.52 -18.13
C HIS A 823 2.92 3.01 -19.22
N ARG A 824 3.41 2.14 -20.10
CA ARG A 824 4.47 2.42 -21.08
C ARG A 824 4.14 1.87 -22.46
N ASN A 825 4.94 0.97 -23.02
CA ASN A 825 4.88 0.57 -24.43
C ASN A 825 4.86 -0.95 -24.58
N SER A 826 4.67 -1.40 -25.82
CA SER A 826 5.11 -2.74 -26.21
C SER A 826 6.63 -2.76 -26.45
N TYR A 827 7.23 -3.92 -26.24
CA TYR A 827 8.65 -4.21 -26.45
C TYR A 827 8.90 -5.34 -27.46
N GLU A 828 7.87 -5.73 -28.24
CA GLU A 828 7.91 -6.84 -29.20
C GLU A 828 9.11 -6.73 -30.18
N TYR A 829 9.06 -5.75 -31.09
CA TYR A 829 10.17 -5.34 -31.95
C TYR A 829 9.94 -3.94 -32.55
N LEU A 830 11.01 -3.30 -33.04
CA LEU A 830 10.90 -1.99 -33.67
C LEU A 830 10.02 -2.04 -34.93
N GLY A 831 8.85 -1.40 -34.85
CA GLY A 831 7.85 -1.39 -35.93
C GLY A 831 6.58 -2.18 -35.60
N ALA A 832 6.55 -2.91 -34.49
CA ALA A 832 5.33 -3.55 -34.01
C ALA A 832 4.31 -2.53 -33.44
N PRO A 833 3.02 -2.90 -33.33
CA PRO A 833 2.00 -2.07 -32.68
C PRO A 833 2.37 -1.68 -31.24
N ARG A 834 1.99 -0.47 -30.80
CA ARG A 834 2.27 0.11 -29.46
C ARG A 834 3.75 0.18 -29.03
N VAL A 835 4.70 -0.16 -29.90
CA VAL A 835 6.14 0.05 -29.65
C VAL A 835 6.52 1.49 -29.94
N ALA A 836 7.30 2.11 -29.05
CA ALA A 836 7.87 3.42 -29.30
C ALA A 836 8.79 3.38 -30.53
N ARG A 837 8.67 4.35 -31.45
CA ARG A 837 9.39 4.30 -32.74
C ARG A 837 10.71 5.06 -32.72
N ARG A 838 10.89 5.93 -31.73
CA ARG A 838 12.08 6.79 -31.55
C ARG A 838 12.23 7.21 -30.08
N PRO A 839 13.41 7.71 -29.67
CA PRO A 839 13.68 8.03 -28.27
C PRO A 839 12.70 8.99 -27.60
N GLY A 840 12.07 9.90 -28.36
CA GLY A 840 11.09 10.84 -27.83
C GLY A 840 9.72 10.24 -27.51
N GLU A 841 9.47 8.98 -27.90
CA GLU A 841 8.20 8.26 -27.68
C GLU A 841 8.33 7.20 -26.58
N ALA A 842 9.54 6.81 -26.18
CA ALA A 842 9.73 5.78 -25.17
C ALA A 842 9.68 6.35 -23.75
N ILE A 843 8.64 5.96 -23.03
CA ILE A 843 8.53 6.22 -21.60
C ILE A 843 9.54 5.29 -20.87
N GLY A 844 10.33 5.85 -19.96
CA GLY A 844 11.37 5.10 -19.24
C GLY A 844 12.73 5.01 -19.95
N GLY A 845 12.88 5.61 -21.15
CA GLY A 845 14.14 5.66 -21.90
C GLY A 845 14.18 4.72 -23.11
N TRP A 846 15.20 4.89 -23.96
CA TRP A 846 15.33 4.20 -25.26
C TRP A 846 16.51 3.24 -25.29
N LYS A 847 16.25 1.94 -25.16
CA LYS A 847 17.24 0.86 -25.18
C LYS A 847 16.80 -0.26 -26.14
N PRO A 848 16.96 -0.07 -27.45
CA PRO A 848 16.43 -0.99 -28.47
C PRO A 848 17.09 -2.38 -28.44
N LEU A 849 18.24 -2.56 -27.79
CA LEU A 849 18.82 -3.89 -27.56
C LEU A 849 17.92 -4.78 -26.70
N GLY A 850 17.09 -4.19 -25.85
CA GLY A 850 16.12 -4.91 -25.03
C GLY A 850 14.80 -5.23 -25.71
N MET A 851 14.66 -5.10 -27.03
CA MET A 851 13.46 -5.59 -27.73
C MET A 851 13.39 -7.11 -27.66
N VAL A 852 12.19 -7.67 -27.52
CA VAL A 852 11.96 -9.12 -27.32
C VAL A 852 12.48 -9.93 -28.50
N TRP A 853 12.35 -9.44 -29.74
CA TRP A 853 12.94 -10.14 -30.89
C TRP A 853 14.46 -10.31 -30.80
N ASN A 854 15.18 -9.47 -30.06
CA ASN A 854 16.61 -9.69 -29.85
C ASN A 854 16.86 -10.88 -28.90
N ALA A 855 16.01 -11.09 -27.89
CA ALA A 855 16.05 -12.30 -27.07
C ALA A 855 15.74 -13.56 -27.88
N LEU A 856 14.75 -13.48 -28.78
CA LEU A 856 14.43 -14.58 -29.71
C LEU A 856 15.58 -14.86 -30.68
N ALA A 857 16.34 -13.84 -31.09
CA ALA A 857 17.51 -13.99 -31.96
C ALA A 857 18.67 -14.71 -31.25
N LEU A 858 18.75 -14.57 -29.93
CA LEU A 858 19.62 -15.35 -29.05
C LEU A 858 19.06 -16.74 -28.70
N GLN A 859 17.91 -17.12 -29.28
CA GLN A 859 17.23 -18.40 -29.07
C GLN A 859 16.76 -18.61 -27.62
N TYR A 860 16.54 -17.53 -26.86
CA TYR A 860 15.93 -17.65 -25.54
C TYR A 860 14.45 -18.02 -25.66
N LYS A 861 14.09 -19.09 -24.93
CA LYS A 861 12.73 -19.62 -24.91
C LYS A 861 11.90 -18.87 -23.88
N LEU A 862 11.21 -17.83 -24.33
CA LEU A 862 10.41 -16.94 -23.47
C LEU A 862 8.92 -17.05 -23.80
N GLY A 863 8.06 -17.06 -22.78
CA GLY A 863 6.64 -16.78 -22.96
C GLY A 863 6.36 -15.28 -22.92
N PHE A 864 5.15 -14.87 -23.32
CA PHE A 864 4.72 -13.48 -23.32
C PHE A 864 3.59 -13.23 -22.32
N GLN A 865 3.72 -12.16 -21.54
CA GLN A 865 2.66 -11.65 -20.65
C GLN A 865 2.54 -10.12 -20.79
N ALA A 866 1.39 -9.56 -20.40
CA ALA A 866 1.15 -8.13 -20.33
C ALA A 866 0.74 -7.73 -18.91
N SER A 867 1.29 -6.63 -18.37
CA SER A 867 0.99 -6.18 -17.01
C SER A 867 0.71 -4.68 -16.93
N SER A 868 0.06 -4.24 -15.84
CA SER A 868 -0.43 -2.87 -15.73
C SER A 868 0.71 -1.87 -15.44
N ASP A 869 1.39 -2.07 -14.31
CA ASP A 869 2.34 -1.17 -13.64
C ASP A 869 1.79 0.24 -13.31
N HIS A 870 2.23 0.80 -12.18
CA HIS A 870 1.81 2.10 -11.64
C HIS A 870 0.30 2.39 -11.79
N ILE A 871 -0.03 3.60 -12.24
CA ILE A 871 -1.38 4.14 -12.41
C ILE A 871 -2.19 3.46 -13.51
N SER A 872 -1.61 2.52 -14.26
CA SER A 872 -2.30 1.81 -15.32
C SER A 872 -3.37 0.88 -14.74
N THR A 873 -4.57 0.87 -15.31
CA THR A 873 -5.65 -0.02 -14.87
C THR A 873 -6.44 -0.55 -16.06
N HIS A 874 -6.84 -1.83 -15.97
CA HIS A 874 -7.79 -2.47 -16.88
C HIS A 874 -7.40 -2.51 -18.38
N ILE A 875 -6.11 -2.37 -18.70
CA ILE A 875 -5.61 -2.37 -20.09
C ILE A 875 -4.45 -3.37 -20.34
N SER A 876 -4.19 -4.24 -19.37
CA SER A 876 -3.13 -5.24 -19.41
C SER A 876 -3.55 -6.47 -18.64
N TYR A 877 -3.37 -7.64 -19.25
CA TYR A 877 -3.83 -8.91 -18.72
C TYR A 877 -2.75 -9.97 -18.93
N ALA A 878 -2.27 -10.53 -17.84
CA ALA A 878 -1.39 -11.70 -17.81
C ALA A 878 -2.27 -12.94 -17.62
N ILE A 879 -2.51 -13.66 -18.72
CA ILE A 879 -3.38 -14.84 -18.70
C ILE A 879 -2.52 -16.09 -18.51
N ALA A 880 -2.65 -16.77 -17.38
CA ALA A 880 -2.07 -18.09 -17.17
C ALA A 880 -3.01 -19.17 -17.74
N ILE A 881 -2.44 -20.18 -18.40
CA ILE A 881 -3.14 -21.35 -18.92
C ILE A 881 -2.80 -22.52 -17.98
N ALA A 882 -3.62 -22.71 -16.96
CA ALA A 882 -3.33 -23.63 -15.85
C ALA A 882 -4.36 -24.75 -15.78
N GLU A 883 -3.98 -25.88 -15.16
CA GLU A 883 -4.90 -27.01 -14.92
C GLU A 883 -5.87 -26.70 -13.75
N ASP A 884 -5.41 -25.87 -12.80
CA ASP A 884 -6.19 -25.40 -11.66
C ASP A 884 -5.90 -23.93 -11.34
N SER A 885 -6.61 -23.37 -10.36
CA SER A 885 -6.43 -21.98 -9.92
C SER A 885 -5.52 -21.83 -8.69
N THR A 886 -4.85 -22.89 -8.21
CA THR A 886 -3.96 -22.77 -7.04
C THR A 886 -2.69 -21.95 -7.36
N ARG A 887 -2.00 -21.47 -6.32
CA ARG A 887 -0.72 -20.75 -6.47
C ARG A 887 0.30 -21.58 -7.25
N GLU A 888 0.36 -22.89 -6.97
CA GLU A 888 1.26 -23.83 -7.64
C GLU A 888 0.88 -24.01 -9.11
N ALA A 889 -0.41 -24.14 -9.43
CA ALA A 889 -0.86 -24.32 -10.80
C ALA A 889 -0.58 -23.07 -11.68
N ILE A 890 -0.78 -21.88 -11.12
CA ILE A 890 -0.47 -20.61 -11.80
C ILE A 890 1.05 -20.46 -11.97
N PHE A 891 1.82 -20.71 -10.92
CA PHE A 891 3.28 -20.69 -10.96
C PHE A 891 3.83 -21.66 -12.00
N ASP A 892 3.32 -22.90 -12.04
CA ASP A 892 3.72 -23.93 -13.00
C ASP A 892 3.37 -23.54 -14.44
N ALA A 893 2.22 -22.88 -14.65
CA ALA A 893 1.85 -22.36 -15.96
C ALA A 893 2.88 -21.35 -16.47
N PHE A 894 3.26 -20.37 -15.64
CA PHE A 894 4.32 -19.41 -16.00
C PHE A 894 5.69 -20.08 -16.19
N LYS A 895 6.05 -21.03 -15.32
CA LYS A 895 7.30 -21.80 -15.44
C LYS A 895 7.39 -22.55 -16.76
N ARG A 896 6.26 -23.03 -17.28
CA ARG A 896 6.14 -23.73 -18.59
C ARG A 896 5.88 -22.79 -19.77
N ARG A 897 5.78 -21.48 -19.55
CA ARG A 897 5.38 -20.46 -20.56
C ARG A 897 3.96 -20.63 -21.08
N HIS A 898 3.12 -21.36 -20.34
CA HIS A 898 1.71 -21.59 -20.65
C HIS A 898 0.91 -20.34 -20.27
N CYS A 899 1.05 -19.29 -21.07
CA CYS A 899 0.42 -18.01 -20.84
C CYS A 899 0.37 -17.15 -22.10
N TYR A 900 -0.32 -16.02 -22.03
CA TYR A 900 -0.30 -14.98 -23.05
C TYR A 900 -0.56 -13.61 -22.44
N GLY A 901 -0.14 -12.56 -23.13
CA GLY A 901 -0.47 -11.18 -22.80
C GLY A 901 -1.65 -10.69 -23.64
N ALA A 902 -2.55 -9.94 -23.04
CA ALA A 902 -3.60 -9.20 -23.75
C ALA A 902 -3.77 -7.79 -23.17
N THR A 903 -4.37 -6.89 -23.95
CA THR A 903 -4.68 -5.53 -23.50
C THR A 903 -6.18 -5.30 -23.25
N ASP A 904 -7.00 -6.34 -23.44
CA ASP A 904 -8.43 -6.42 -23.13
C ASP A 904 -8.81 -7.89 -22.82
N ASN A 905 -10.08 -8.19 -22.51
CA ASN A 905 -10.64 -9.54 -22.27
C ASN A 905 -10.73 -10.39 -23.57
N ILE A 906 -9.60 -10.52 -24.26
CA ILE A 906 -9.41 -11.27 -25.51
C ILE A 906 -9.14 -12.73 -25.18
N LEU A 907 -10.03 -13.60 -25.61
CA LEU A 907 -9.82 -15.04 -25.56
C LEU A 907 -8.89 -15.44 -26.71
N LEU A 908 -7.74 -16.03 -26.38
CA LEU A 908 -6.81 -16.62 -27.33
C LEU A 908 -6.53 -18.09 -26.96
N ASP A 909 -6.82 -19.01 -27.89
CA ASP A 909 -6.53 -20.44 -27.79
C ASP A 909 -5.79 -20.87 -29.06
N VAL A 910 -4.50 -21.21 -28.90
CA VAL A 910 -3.65 -21.67 -29.98
C VAL A 910 -3.07 -23.03 -29.61
N ARG A 911 -3.23 -23.99 -30.52
CA ARG A 911 -2.80 -25.39 -30.34
C ARG A 911 -2.07 -25.94 -31.55
N SER A 912 -1.17 -26.89 -31.30
CA SER A 912 -0.53 -27.71 -32.32
C SER A 912 -0.61 -29.18 -31.93
N GLY A 913 -1.64 -29.88 -32.42
CA GLY A 913 -1.92 -31.26 -32.00
C GLY A 913 -2.22 -31.33 -30.50
N GLU A 914 -1.36 -32.02 -29.75
CA GLU A 914 -1.47 -32.15 -28.28
C GLU A 914 -0.81 -31.00 -27.51
N HIS A 915 -0.17 -30.06 -28.20
CA HIS A 915 0.59 -28.96 -27.61
C HIS A 915 -0.22 -27.66 -27.52
N ILE A 916 0.05 -26.86 -26.50
CA ILE A 916 -0.50 -25.51 -26.29
C ILE A 916 0.60 -24.44 -26.37
N MET A 917 0.22 -23.18 -26.59
CA MET A 917 1.18 -22.07 -26.65
C MET A 917 2.13 -22.06 -25.43
N GLY A 918 3.44 -21.87 -25.70
CA GLY A 918 4.52 -21.99 -24.72
C GLY A 918 5.28 -23.32 -24.76
N ASP A 919 4.66 -24.38 -25.30
CA ASP A 919 5.26 -25.72 -25.37
C ASP A 919 6.49 -25.80 -26.27
N GLU A 920 7.38 -26.71 -25.88
CA GLU A 920 8.50 -27.16 -26.69
C GLU A 920 8.29 -28.61 -27.13
N PHE A 921 8.45 -28.90 -28.42
CA PHE A 921 8.25 -30.24 -28.96
C PHE A 921 9.05 -30.49 -30.25
N THR A 922 9.09 -31.76 -30.67
CA THR A 922 9.71 -32.17 -31.93
C THR A 922 8.62 -32.51 -32.94
N ALA A 923 8.81 -32.07 -34.17
CA ALA A 923 7.98 -32.48 -35.29
C ALA A 923 8.86 -32.83 -36.50
N ASP A 924 8.52 -33.91 -37.20
CA ASP A 924 9.19 -34.28 -38.47
C ASP A 924 8.48 -33.66 -39.69
N GLY A 925 7.17 -33.45 -39.56
CA GLY A 925 6.30 -32.92 -40.61
C GLY A 925 6.02 -31.42 -40.50
N PRO A 926 5.10 -30.88 -41.32
CA PRO A 926 4.68 -29.48 -41.20
C PRO A 926 3.97 -29.23 -39.87
N VAL A 927 4.22 -28.06 -39.28
CA VAL A 927 3.53 -27.60 -38.06
C VAL A 927 2.13 -27.15 -38.44
N ARG A 928 1.13 -27.57 -37.66
CA ARG A 928 -0.27 -27.17 -37.84
C ARG A 928 -0.75 -26.42 -36.60
N LEU A 929 -1.23 -25.20 -36.79
CA LEU A 929 -1.77 -24.37 -35.72
C LEU A 929 -3.28 -24.27 -35.85
N LYS A 930 -4.00 -24.74 -34.84
CA LYS A 930 -5.42 -24.46 -34.64
C LYS A 930 -5.56 -23.21 -33.79
N ILE A 931 -6.20 -22.18 -34.32
CA ILE A 931 -6.33 -20.87 -33.70
C ILE A 931 -7.81 -20.57 -33.48
N LYS A 932 -8.17 -20.22 -32.24
CA LYS A 932 -9.47 -19.65 -31.86
C LYS A 932 -9.23 -18.33 -31.14
N VAL A 933 -9.91 -17.30 -31.60
CA VAL A 933 -9.86 -15.94 -31.05
C VAL A 933 -11.27 -15.41 -30.87
N GLN A 934 -11.55 -14.78 -29.74
CA GLN A 934 -12.76 -14.01 -29.52
C GLN A 934 -12.43 -12.73 -28.73
N GLY A 935 -12.71 -11.57 -29.33
CA GLY A 935 -12.45 -10.27 -28.73
C GLY A 935 -13.70 -9.64 -28.11
N THR A 936 -13.49 -8.56 -27.35
CA THR A 936 -14.49 -7.59 -26.88
C THR A 936 -15.01 -6.66 -27.98
N ALA A 937 -14.31 -6.66 -29.12
CA ALA A 937 -14.56 -5.90 -30.35
C ALA A 937 -14.09 -6.75 -31.55
N PRO A 938 -14.54 -6.45 -32.79
CA PRO A 938 -14.15 -7.22 -33.97
C PRO A 938 -12.64 -7.36 -34.14
N ILE A 939 -12.18 -8.56 -34.47
CA ILE A 939 -10.78 -8.89 -34.78
C ILE A 939 -10.43 -8.31 -36.15
N ALA A 940 -9.60 -7.27 -36.16
CA ALA A 940 -9.11 -6.63 -37.37
C ALA A 940 -8.07 -7.48 -38.08
N ARG A 941 -7.14 -8.09 -37.34
CA ARG A 941 -6.06 -8.90 -37.90
C ARG A 941 -5.62 -10.04 -36.98
N VAL A 942 -5.29 -11.19 -37.58
CA VAL A 942 -4.57 -12.29 -36.92
C VAL A 942 -3.28 -12.55 -37.71
N ASP A 943 -2.14 -12.46 -37.05
CA ASP A 943 -0.81 -12.69 -37.60
C ASP A 943 -0.21 -13.97 -36.99
N ILE A 944 0.29 -14.88 -37.82
CA ILE A 944 1.15 -16.00 -37.42
C ILE A 944 2.58 -15.62 -37.76
N ILE A 945 3.42 -15.50 -36.74
CA ILE A 945 4.79 -15.01 -36.86
C ILE A 945 5.73 -16.18 -36.58
N LYS A 946 6.61 -16.46 -37.55
CA LYS A 946 7.61 -17.54 -37.53
C LYS A 946 8.97 -16.96 -37.83
N ASP A 947 9.97 -17.21 -36.98
CA ASP A 947 11.38 -16.88 -37.23
C ASP A 947 11.59 -15.48 -37.85
N PHE A 948 11.05 -14.45 -37.18
CA PHE A 948 11.10 -13.02 -37.57
C PHE A 948 10.31 -12.64 -38.83
N ARG A 949 9.42 -13.51 -39.32
CA ARG A 949 8.60 -13.27 -40.51
C ARG A 949 7.13 -13.51 -40.23
N TYR A 950 6.29 -12.78 -40.95
CA TYR A 950 4.85 -13.06 -41.01
C TYR A 950 4.62 -14.25 -41.93
N ALA A 951 4.44 -15.44 -41.35
CA ALA A 951 4.17 -16.65 -42.10
C ALA A 951 2.74 -16.67 -42.67
N TYR A 952 1.80 -16.02 -41.96
CA TYR A 952 0.43 -15.84 -42.40
C TYR A 952 -0.19 -14.61 -41.73
N SER A 953 -1.05 -13.91 -42.46
CA SER A 953 -1.86 -12.81 -41.93
C SER A 953 -3.25 -12.85 -42.56
N THR A 954 -4.28 -12.60 -41.75
CA THR A 954 -5.67 -12.50 -42.22
C THR A 954 -6.40 -11.35 -41.55
N GLU A 955 -7.34 -10.71 -42.26
CA GLU A 955 -8.11 -9.55 -41.79
C GLU A 955 -9.62 -9.87 -41.74
N PRO A 956 -10.07 -10.69 -40.78
CA PRO A 956 -11.39 -11.28 -40.81
C PRO A 956 -12.52 -10.29 -40.51
N ASN A 957 -12.25 -9.23 -39.72
CA ASN A 957 -13.22 -8.21 -39.32
C ASN A 957 -14.49 -8.81 -38.67
N ARG A 958 -14.31 -9.78 -37.77
CA ARG A 958 -15.38 -10.51 -37.07
C ARG A 958 -15.10 -10.57 -35.56
N PRO A 959 -16.12 -10.63 -34.70
CA PRO A 959 -15.93 -10.73 -33.24
C PRO A 959 -15.26 -12.04 -32.81
N GLN A 960 -15.45 -13.11 -33.58
CA GLN A 960 -14.84 -14.42 -33.36
C GLN A 960 -14.21 -14.95 -34.66
N VAL A 961 -13.06 -15.60 -34.52
CA VAL A 961 -12.27 -16.19 -35.60
C VAL A 961 -11.80 -17.57 -35.16
N GLU A 962 -12.05 -18.60 -35.97
CA GLU A 962 -11.50 -19.94 -35.77
C GLU A 962 -11.04 -20.51 -37.11
N PHE A 963 -9.79 -20.96 -37.19
CA PHE A 963 -9.23 -21.60 -38.39
C PHE A 963 -8.04 -22.48 -38.03
N GLU A 964 -7.62 -23.30 -38.99
CA GLU A 964 -6.39 -24.08 -38.93
C GLU A 964 -5.44 -23.60 -40.03
N TRP A 965 -4.17 -23.45 -39.69
CA TRP A 965 -3.10 -23.09 -40.61
C TRP A 965 -2.00 -24.14 -40.56
N GLN A 966 -1.40 -24.45 -41.71
CA GLN A 966 -0.27 -25.35 -41.82
C GLN A 966 0.93 -24.60 -42.37
N ASP A 967 2.11 -24.82 -41.77
CA ASP A 967 3.37 -24.32 -42.32
C ASP A 967 3.71 -25.04 -43.63
N GLU A 968 3.63 -24.31 -44.74
CA GLU A 968 3.95 -24.81 -46.08
C GLU A 968 5.47 -24.75 -46.37
N GLU A 969 6.24 -24.04 -45.54
CA GLU A 969 7.67 -23.91 -45.73
C GLU A 969 8.45 -25.08 -45.11
N LYS A 970 9.54 -25.48 -45.77
CA LYS A 970 10.49 -26.42 -45.19
C LYS A 970 11.22 -25.75 -44.02
N ARG A 971 10.97 -26.21 -42.79
CA ARG A 971 11.66 -25.72 -41.59
C ARG A 971 13.17 -25.91 -41.72
N PRO A 972 13.99 -24.91 -41.32
CA PRO A 972 15.43 -25.04 -41.29
C PRO A 972 15.85 -26.11 -40.28
N ALA A 973 17.08 -26.62 -40.41
CA ALA A 973 17.64 -27.49 -39.38
C ALA A 973 17.80 -26.71 -38.07
N GLY A 974 17.31 -27.28 -36.96
CA GLY A 974 17.34 -26.65 -35.64
C GLY A 974 15.95 -26.28 -35.11
N LEU A 975 15.92 -25.22 -34.30
CA LEU A 975 14.74 -24.71 -33.61
C LEU A 975 14.05 -23.63 -34.46
N SER A 976 12.76 -23.83 -34.73
CA SER A 976 11.86 -22.77 -35.22
C SER A 976 10.87 -22.40 -34.13
N TRP A 977 10.44 -21.15 -34.09
CA TRP A 977 9.38 -20.71 -33.17
C TRP A 977 8.22 -20.05 -33.90
N TYR A 978 7.03 -20.18 -33.32
CA TYR A 978 5.77 -19.66 -33.85
C TYR A 978 4.99 -18.98 -32.75
N TYR A 979 4.54 -17.74 -32.96
CA TYR A 979 3.54 -17.14 -32.08
C TYR A 979 2.44 -16.44 -32.87
N VAL A 980 1.29 -16.25 -32.23
CA VAL A 980 0.12 -15.61 -32.81
C VAL A 980 -0.07 -14.24 -32.18
N ARG A 981 -0.24 -13.22 -33.01
CA ARG A 981 -0.64 -11.87 -32.59
C ARG A 981 -2.02 -11.54 -33.11
N VAL A 982 -2.87 -11.03 -32.23
CA VAL A 982 -4.23 -10.58 -32.53
C VAL A 982 -4.28 -9.06 -32.41
N LEU A 983 -4.95 -8.40 -33.35
CA LEU A 983 -5.28 -6.98 -33.31
C LEU A 983 -6.79 -6.81 -33.49
N GLN A 984 -7.43 -6.12 -32.56
CA GLN A 984 -8.82 -5.70 -32.65
C GLN A 984 -8.97 -4.37 -33.38
N THR A 985 -10.17 -4.10 -33.88
CA THR A 985 -10.53 -2.85 -34.59
C THR A 985 -10.44 -1.59 -33.73
N ASN A 986 -10.54 -1.72 -32.40
CA ASN A 986 -10.32 -0.65 -31.42
C ASN A 986 -8.84 -0.45 -31.06
N GLY A 987 -7.93 -1.27 -31.59
CA GLY A 987 -6.48 -1.17 -31.35
C GLY A 987 -5.97 -2.02 -30.18
N GLU A 988 -6.83 -2.78 -29.50
CA GLU A 988 -6.44 -3.75 -28.47
C GLU A 988 -5.76 -4.99 -29.08
N LEU A 989 -4.86 -5.61 -28.33
CA LEU A 989 -3.89 -6.59 -28.80
C LEU A 989 -3.84 -7.82 -27.88
N ALA A 990 -3.51 -8.98 -28.46
CA ALA A 990 -3.06 -10.14 -27.70
C ALA A 990 -1.85 -10.80 -28.36
N TRP A 991 -0.95 -11.34 -27.54
CA TRP A 991 0.27 -12.04 -27.94
C TRP A 991 0.32 -13.42 -27.28
N GLY A 992 0.08 -14.47 -28.06
CA GLY A 992 0.26 -15.84 -27.60
C GLY A 992 1.73 -16.15 -27.35
N SER A 993 2.06 -16.93 -26.31
CA SER A 993 3.44 -17.37 -26.10
C SER A 993 3.93 -18.24 -27.27
N PRO A 994 5.21 -18.17 -27.65
CA PRO A 994 5.73 -18.96 -28.76
C PRO A 994 5.69 -20.47 -28.49
N PHE A 995 5.41 -21.25 -29.53
CA PHE A 995 5.80 -22.66 -29.62
C PHE A 995 7.26 -22.76 -30.01
N TRP A 996 7.96 -23.75 -29.45
CA TRP A 996 9.38 -24.02 -29.72
C TRP A 996 9.49 -25.39 -30.39
N VAL A 997 9.72 -25.43 -31.69
CA VAL A 997 9.60 -26.65 -32.49
C VAL A 997 10.93 -27.07 -33.08
N HIS A 998 11.44 -28.22 -32.65
CA HIS A 998 12.61 -28.85 -33.26
C HIS A 998 12.21 -29.61 -34.52
N LEU A 999 13.08 -29.57 -35.53
CA LEU A 999 13.03 -30.54 -36.63
C LEU A 999 13.60 -31.86 -36.09
N GLY A 1000 12.84 -32.96 -36.17
CA GLY A 1000 13.33 -34.23 -35.68
C GLY A 1000 14.52 -34.76 -36.48
N ASP A 1001 15.41 -35.49 -35.80
CA ASP A 1001 16.55 -36.13 -36.42
C ASP A 1001 16.04 -37.17 -37.43
N THR A 1002 16.02 -36.80 -38.71
CA THR A 1002 15.91 -37.79 -39.77
C THR A 1002 17.22 -38.56 -39.74
N GLY A 1003 17.25 -39.65 -38.97
CA GLY A 1003 18.39 -40.56 -38.90
C GLY A 1003 18.87 -40.87 -40.31
N ALA A 1004 19.97 -40.23 -40.70
CA ALA A 1004 20.66 -40.57 -41.92
C ALA A 1004 21.27 -41.95 -41.66
N SER A 1005 20.55 -42.99 -42.08
CA SER A 1005 21.19 -44.27 -42.35
C SER A 1005 22.22 -44.04 -43.46
N ARG A 1006 23.48 -43.79 -43.07
CA ARG A 1006 24.69 -44.33 -43.70
C ARG A 1006 25.93 -44.02 -42.87
#